data_AF-A0A7V3WKT6-F1
#
_entry.id   AF-A0A7V3WKT6-F1
#
_cell.length_a   1.000
_cell.length_b   1.000
_cell.length_c   1.000
_cell.angle_alpha   90.00
_cell.angle_beta   90.00
_cell.angle_gamma   90.00
#
_symmetry.space_group_name_H-M   'P 1'
#
loop_
_entity.id
_entity.type
_entity.pdbx_description
1 polymer ?
#
loop_
_entity_poly.entity_id
_entity_poly.type
_entity_poly.pdbx_seq_one_letter_code
_entity_poly.pdbx_strand_id
1 'polypeptide(L)'
;IFIDDNPVECAEVMAGCTGILAIEWPSEDDNASFLEHIWTLDNYSVTEEDRKRQESYRANLERERLRDNCFSFKDFIESLELEININHLVDEKLDRVSQLTNRTNQFNFSSIRRSKPEISAILKEENCECLTVDVKDRFGDYGTVGVVITKVSGESMKIDTFLLSCRVLGRGIEHRIMEELAKSAQQRNLRFIKVKYVRTDKNEPARIFLEQIAGKYAVPVTEDTVEYVIPAEELLRVFNHVSSSDITGRDSKRNRAKKVKRHRNAFPDVRKKEKLLTDIFRLADIRAISDEIEKFRMNNYNQSGVTVEDISAKVGKDTAEIEMQGLRGYHNILDLIKDTFSISLGIQKDELDENVEIDRYINRNSLKIVEITSRLNRRIGNIQPTLLFEHKTIKSIAMELMGSRHNPVENIADNVKNKAGFVFCGETNGDEIDLKKQDDKKISAGHKEAGVNSVDESSSMNDIAIIGLNARFPKAANVDEFWNNLTGGISSIGEVPEGRWDMEQFYNPNGGPGKSYCKWGGFLEGVDRFEASFFNISPREAELMDPQQRLFMEVVWGLIEDAGYTPETINRDTGVFVGLIASDYNTLTNHAAICGESAYRNSDYYQVPNRISYFYDLHGPSIAVDTACSSAGMALHLACASLRKGECGAAIAGGINLFLHPSRFIQYSQMKVLSSDDKCRPFGEGATGTLYGEGVGALLLKPLNAAVRDGDHIYAVIKGGAVNSGGRTNGFTVPSPAAQEELISKALKESGID
;
A
#
# COMPACT_ATOMS: atom_id res chain seq x y z
N ILE A 1 19.08 11.05 -29.68
CA ILE A 1 17.65 10.65 -29.71
C ILE A 1 17.63 9.14 -29.59
N PHE A 2 16.89 8.60 -28.63
CA PHE A 2 16.67 7.17 -28.40
C PHE A 2 15.19 6.89 -28.70
N ILE A 3 14.88 5.86 -29.49
CA ILE A 3 13.50 5.56 -29.87
C ILE A 3 13.28 4.06 -29.66
N ASP A 4 12.28 3.72 -28.86
CA ASP A 4 11.96 2.33 -28.51
C ASP A 4 10.45 2.19 -28.27
N ASP A 5 9.87 1.04 -28.61
CA ASP A 5 8.46 0.74 -28.35
C ASP A 5 8.22 0.25 -26.91
N ASN A 6 9.30 0.04 -26.17
CA ASN A 6 9.27 -0.24 -24.75
C ASN A 6 9.42 1.06 -23.93
N PRO A 7 8.33 1.58 -23.32
CA PRO A 7 8.38 2.79 -22.49
C PRO A 7 9.36 2.68 -21.32
N VAL A 8 9.61 1.46 -20.84
CA VAL A 8 10.53 1.21 -19.72
C VAL A 8 11.98 1.46 -20.13
N GLU A 9 12.40 0.99 -21.31
CA GLU A 9 13.76 1.23 -21.80
C GLU A 9 13.97 2.70 -22.18
N CYS A 10 12.93 3.36 -22.74
CA CYS A 10 12.96 4.80 -22.96
C CYS A 10 13.15 5.59 -21.66
N ALA A 11 12.42 5.23 -20.60
CA ALA A 11 12.54 5.87 -19.29
C ALA A 11 13.89 5.61 -18.64
N GLU A 12 14.44 4.40 -18.73
CA GLU A 12 15.78 4.06 -18.21
C GLU A 12 16.88 4.86 -18.90
N VAL A 13 16.82 5.00 -20.23
CA VAL A 13 17.79 5.81 -20.99
C VAL A 13 17.64 7.30 -20.66
N MET A 14 16.42 7.79 -20.48
CA MET A 14 16.16 9.19 -20.10
C MET A 14 16.70 9.50 -18.69
N ALA A 15 16.53 8.58 -17.74
CA ALA A 15 17.02 8.71 -16.37
C ALA A 15 18.56 8.57 -16.29
N GLY A 16 19.14 7.66 -17.07
CA GLY A 16 20.59 7.40 -17.05
C GLY A 16 21.42 8.34 -17.91
N CYS A 17 20.81 8.99 -18.91
CA CYS A 17 21.50 9.81 -19.90
C CYS A 17 20.72 11.11 -20.21
N THR A 18 20.83 12.11 -19.33
CA THR A 18 20.08 13.38 -19.40
C THR A 18 20.29 14.20 -20.70
N GLY A 19 21.34 13.91 -21.48
CA GLY A 19 21.57 14.50 -22.80
C GLY A 19 20.89 13.78 -23.97
N ILE A 20 20.13 12.71 -23.70
CA ILE A 20 19.47 11.88 -24.71
C ILE A 20 17.96 12.12 -24.63
N LEU A 21 17.39 12.69 -25.70
CA LEU A 21 15.94 12.71 -25.90
C LEU A 21 15.45 11.29 -26.22
N ALA A 22 14.77 10.63 -25.28
CA ALA A 22 14.12 9.34 -25.50
C ALA A 22 12.65 9.54 -25.92
N ILE A 23 12.20 8.79 -26.92
CA ILE A 23 10.89 8.91 -27.55
C ILE A 23 10.26 7.51 -27.65
N GLU A 24 9.10 7.34 -27.04
CA GLU A 24 8.34 6.09 -27.11
C GLU A 24 7.70 5.91 -28.50
N TRP A 25 7.86 4.73 -29.09
CA TRP A 25 7.26 4.40 -30.39
C TRP A 25 5.77 4.03 -30.22
N PRO A 26 4.83 4.70 -30.92
CA PRO A 26 3.40 4.47 -30.77
C PRO A 26 2.96 3.10 -31.31
N SER A 27 1.90 2.55 -30.70
CA SER A 27 1.56 1.13 -30.84
C SER A 27 0.63 0.73 -32.01
N GLU A 28 0.03 1.63 -32.82
CA GLU A 28 -0.52 1.31 -34.16
C GLU A 28 -1.06 2.51 -35.01
N ASP A 29 -1.21 2.25 -36.32
CA ASP A 29 -1.75 2.99 -37.49
C ASP A 29 -1.21 4.38 -37.91
N ASP A 30 -0.60 5.19 -37.04
CA ASP A 30 -0.14 6.55 -37.41
C ASP A 30 1.40 6.72 -37.44
N ASN A 31 2.10 5.60 -37.65
CA ASN A 31 3.56 5.51 -37.56
C ASN A 31 4.30 6.39 -38.58
N ALA A 32 3.70 6.63 -39.75
CA ALA A 32 4.28 7.51 -40.77
C ALA A 32 4.17 8.99 -40.38
N SER A 33 3.02 9.40 -39.84
CA SER A 33 2.78 10.76 -39.36
C SER A 33 3.66 11.10 -38.16
N PHE A 34 3.85 10.17 -37.21
CA PHE A 34 4.74 10.35 -36.05
C PHE A 34 6.19 10.61 -36.47
N LEU A 35 6.69 9.86 -37.45
CA LEU A 35 8.03 10.06 -38.00
C LEU A 35 8.20 11.44 -38.69
N GLU A 36 7.16 11.94 -39.36
CA GLU A 36 7.16 13.27 -39.99
C GLU A 36 7.21 14.42 -38.97
N HIS A 37 6.65 14.23 -37.77
CA HIS A 37 6.59 15.26 -36.72
C HIS A 37 7.84 15.33 -35.81
N ILE A 38 8.59 14.24 -35.68
CA ILE A 38 9.78 14.17 -34.82
C ILE A 38 11.03 14.72 -35.51
N TRP A 39 11.08 14.65 -36.83
CA TRP A 39 12.30 14.92 -37.60
C TRP A 39 12.51 16.42 -37.91
N THR A 40 12.34 17.28 -36.89
CA THR A 40 12.74 18.69 -36.96
C THR A 40 14.24 18.92 -37.10
N LEU A 41 15.06 17.86 -37.18
CA LEU A 41 16.51 17.91 -37.37
C LEU A 41 16.96 17.00 -38.53
N ASP A 42 16.85 17.57 -39.74
CA ASP A 42 17.70 17.36 -40.92
C ASP A 42 17.40 16.22 -41.94
N ASN A 43 17.81 16.52 -43.17
CA ASN A 43 17.44 15.91 -44.46
C ASN A 43 17.77 14.40 -44.59
N TYR A 44 16.80 13.64 -45.11
CA TYR A 44 16.93 12.20 -45.40
C TYR A 44 18.03 11.92 -46.45
N SER A 45 19.15 11.34 -46.00
CA SER A 45 19.91 10.41 -46.83
C SER A 45 20.03 9.09 -46.09
N VAL A 46 19.27 8.08 -46.54
CA VAL A 46 19.37 6.70 -46.03
C VAL A 46 20.80 6.21 -46.27
N THR A 47 21.57 6.05 -45.19
CA THR A 47 22.94 5.57 -45.27
C THR A 47 22.95 4.07 -45.51
N GLU A 48 24.08 3.54 -45.96
CA GLU A 48 24.26 2.08 -46.10
C GLU A 48 24.20 1.39 -44.73
N GLU A 49 24.57 2.06 -43.64
CA GLU A 49 24.51 1.53 -42.28
C GLU A 49 23.06 1.36 -41.80
N ASP A 50 22.17 2.30 -42.12
CA ASP A 50 20.75 2.23 -41.77
C ASP A 50 20.07 1.03 -42.45
N ARG A 51 20.41 0.79 -43.74
CA ARG A 51 19.93 -0.40 -44.48
C ARG A 51 20.39 -1.69 -43.81
N LYS A 52 21.66 -1.78 -43.42
CA LYS A 52 22.22 -2.95 -42.70
C LYS A 52 21.55 -3.18 -41.34
N ARG A 53 21.21 -2.12 -40.59
CA ARG A 53 20.48 -2.25 -39.32
C ARG A 53 19.06 -2.76 -39.53
N GLN A 54 18.35 -2.25 -40.53
CA GLN A 54 16.99 -2.69 -40.84
C GLN A 54 16.95 -4.17 -41.24
N GLU A 55 17.91 -4.62 -42.05
CA GLU A 55 18.08 -6.04 -42.39
C GLU A 55 18.33 -6.91 -41.14
N SER A 56 19.18 -6.45 -40.23
CA SER A 56 19.44 -7.14 -38.96
C SER A 56 18.19 -7.28 -38.08
N TYR A 57 17.31 -6.28 -38.04
CA TYR A 57 16.07 -6.35 -37.26
C TYR A 57 15.07 -7.35 -37.87
N ARG A 58 14.92 -7.36 -39.19
CA ARG A 58 14.10 -8.36 -39.89
C ARG A 58 14.59 -9.79 -39.61
N ALA A 59 15.90 -9.99 -39.67
CA ALA A 59 16.49 -11.29 -39.36
C ALA A 59 16.21 -11.73 -37.90
N ASN A 60 16.20 -10.81 -36.93
CA ASN A 60 15.85 -11.12 -35.54
C ASN A 60 14.40 -11.57 -35.36
N LEU A 61 13.45 -10.87 -36.00
CA LEU A 61 12.04 -11.24 -35.97
C LEU A 61 11.81 -12.65 -36.55
N GLU A 62 12.51 -13.00 -37.63
CA GLU A 62 12.43 -14.34 -38.21
C GLU A 62 13.03 -15.42 -37.30
N ARG A 63 14.11 -15.11 -36.56
CA ARG A 63 14.69 -16.01 -35.55
C ARG A 63 13.73 -16.26 -34.39
N GLU A 64 13.03 -15.23 -33.91
CA GLU A 64 12.02 -15.38 -32.85
C GLU A 64 10.85 -16.24 -33.30
N ARG A 65 10.33 -15.99 -34.51
CA ARG A 65 9.30 -16.85 -35.12
C ARG A 65 9.76 -18.30 -35.26
N LEU A 66 11.03 -18.53 -35.63
CA LEU A 66 11.57 -19.89 -35.68
C LEU A 66 11.62 -20.51 -34.28
N ARG A 67 12.09 -19.76 -33.27
CA ARG A 67 12.19 -20.24 -31.89
C ARG A 67 10.85 -20.69 -31.33
N ASP A 68 9.78 -19.94 -31.62
CA ASP A 68 8.42 -20.26 -31.15
C ASP A 68 7.84 -21.50 -31.84
N ASN A 69 8.36 -21.88 -33.01
CA ASN A 69 7.92 -23.04 -33.78
C ASN A 69 8.77 -24.31 -33.54
N CYS A 70 9.89 -24.22 -32.81
CA CYS A 70 10.74 -25.38 -32.50
C CYS A 70 10.31 -26.09 -31.22
N PHE A 71 10.36 -27.43 -31.23
CA PHE A 71 9.96 -28.27 -30.08
C PHE A 71 10.98 -28.29 -28.93
N SER A 72 12.25 -27.99 -29.21
CA SER A 72 13.31 -27.87 -28.22
C SER A 72 14.33 -26.80 -28.59
N PHE A 73 15.11 -26.35 -27.61
CA PHE A 73 16.21 -25.40 -27.83
C PHE A 73 17.30 -25.98 -28.74
N LYS A 74 17.51 -27.30 -28.70
CA LYS A 74 18.44 -27.98 -29.58
C LYS A 74 17.99 -27.91 -31.04
N ASP A 75 16.71 -28.24 -31.28
CA ASP A 75 16.13 -28.18 -32.63
C ASP A 75 16.16 -26.76 -33.19
N PHE A 76 16.01 -25.76 -32.33
CA PHE A 76 16.17 -24.35 -32.69
C PHE A 76 17.59 -24.02 -33.16
N ILE A 77 18.62 -24.42 -32.40
CA ILE A 77 20.03 -24.16 -32.79
C ILE A 77 20.40 -24.89 -34.08
N GLU A 78 19.98 -26.15 -34.25
CA GLU A 78 20.23 -26.89 -35.49
C GLU A 78 19.51 -26.25 -36.69
N SER A 79 18.29 -25.74 -36.49
CA SER A 79 17.50 -25.07 -37.53
C SER A 79 18.01 -23.68 -37.92
N LEU A 80 18.91 -23.07 -37.14
CA LEU A 80 19.53 -21.79 -37.50
C LEU A 80 20.57 -21.94 -38.61
N GLU A 81 21.14 -23.14 -38.81
CA GLU A 81 22.20 -23.38 -39.79
C GLU A 81 23.39 -22.42 -39.62
N LEU A 82 23.93 -22.38 -38.39
CA LEU A 82 25.00 -21.44 -38.03
C LEU A 82 26.30 -21.70 -38.81
N GLU A 83 26.73 -20.70 -39.56
CA GLU A 83 28.04 -20.63 -40.19
C GLU A 83 28.99 -19.84 -39.27
N ILE A 84 30.08 -20.46 -38.83
CA ILE A 84 31.04 -19.87 -37.89
C ILE A 84 32.40 -19.84 -38.57
N ASN A 85 32.90 -18.63 -38.81
CA ASN A 85 34.18 -18.37 -39.47
C ASN A 85 35.15 -17.75 -38.47
N ILE A 86 36.26 -18.44 -38.20
CA ILE A 86 37.32 -18.00 -37.29
C ILE A 86 38.51 -17.57 -38.14
N ASN A 87 38.85 -16.28 -38.11
CA ASN A 87 39.84 -15.66 -38.99
C ASN A 87 40.90 -14.93 -38.17
N HIS A 88 42.14 -14.84 -38.68
CA HIS A 88 43.13 -13.92 -38.13
C HIS A 88 42.67 -12.46 -38.27
N LEU A 89 43.05 -11.62 -37.31
CA LEU A 89 42.71 -10.20 -37.34
C LEU A 89 43.28 -9.54 -38.61
N VAL A 90 42.41 -8.87 -39.34
CA VAL A 90 42.75 -7.95 -40.42
C VAL A 90 42.58 -6.50 -39.95
N ASP A 91 43.37 -5.58 -40.49
CA ASP A 91 43.41 -4.18 -40.04
C ASP A 91 42.03 -3.50 -40.05
N GLU A 92 41.19 -3.84 -41.04
CA GLU A 92 39.81 -3.34 -41.15
C GLU A 92 38.92 -3.68 -39.95
N LYS A 93 39.24 -4.77 -39.21
CA LYS A 93 38.47 -5.22 -38.04
C LYS A 93 39.06 -4.74 -36.72
N LEU A 94 40.21 -4.06 -36.71
CA LEU A 94 40.87 -3.57 -35.50
C LEU A 94 39.94 -2.68 -34.66
N ASP A 95 39.18 -1.83 -35.34
CA ASP A 95 38.19 -0.93 -34.72
C ASP A 95 37.09 -1.69 -34.00
N ARG A 96 36.55 -2.71 -34.68
CA ARG A 96 35.51 -3.57 -34.13
C ARG A 96 36.01 -4.39 -32.95
N VAL A 97 37.25 -4.90 -33.02
CA VAL A 97 37.88 -5.66 -31.94
C VAL A 97 38.10 -4.79 -30.70
N SER A 98 38.66 -3.58 -30.85
CA SER A 98 38.82 -2.67 -29.71
C SER A 98 37.48 -2.34 -29.06
N GLN A 99 36.44 -2.09 -29.88
CA GLN A 99 35.08 -1.86 -29.37
C GLN A 99 34.55 -3.05 -28.56
N LEU A 100 34.78 -4.29 -29.01
CA LEU A 100 34.35 -5.50 -28.30
C LEU A 100 35.05 -5.65 -26.94
N THR A 101 36.30 -5.23 -26.79
CA THR A 101 37.02 -5.29 -25.51
C THR A 101 36.55 -4.24 -24.50
N ASN A 102 35.96 -3.13 -24.94
CA ASN A 102 35.46 -2.07 -24.06
C ASN A 102 34.05 -2.33 -23.52
N ARG A 103 33.31 -3.28 -24.11
CA ARG A 103 31.97 -3.65 -23.66
C ARG A 103 32.05 -4.68 -22.52
N THR A 104 31.19 -4.53 -21.52
CA THR A 104 30.99 -5.47 -20.41
C THR A 104 30.31 -6.75 -20.94
N ASN A 105 31.08 -7.63 -21.60
CA ASN A 105 30.56 -8.88 -22.15
C ASN A 105 30.35 -9.91 -21.03
N GLN A 106 29.20 -10.58 -21.01
CA GLN A 106 28.88 -11.63 -20.02
C GLN A 106 29.70 -12.92 -20.23
N PHE A 107 30.34 -13.09 -21.40
CA PHE A 107 31.22 -14.22 -21.67
C PHE A 107 32.64 -13.73 -21.93
N ASN A 108 33.38 -13.56 -20.83
CA ASN A 108 34.80 -13.19 -20.84
C ASN A 108 35.57 -14.00 -19.81
N PHE A 109 36.83 -14.34 -20.10
CA PHE A 109 37.72 -14.96 -19.11
C PHE A 109 38.41 -13.93 -18.21
N SER A 110 38.63 -12.72 -18.73
CA SER A 110 39.19 -11.60 -18.00
C SER A 110 38.57 -10.29 -18.52
N SER A 111 38.39 -9.31 -17.64
CA SER A 111 37.80 -8.00 -17.99
C SER A 111 38.82 -6.99 -18.52
N ILE A 112 39.84 -7.45 -19.25
CA ILE A 112 40.90 -6.58 -19.77
C ILE A 112 40.36 -5.77 -20.96
N ARG A 113 40.28 -4.45 -20.77
CA ARG A 113 39.90 -3.49 -21.82
C ARG A 113 41.14 -3.12 -22.63
N ARG A 114 41.02 -3.06 -23.97
CA ARG A 114 42.15 -2.70 -24.84
C ARG A 114 41.76 -1.69 -25.91
N SER A 115 42.52 -0.61 -25.95
CA SER A 115 42.49 0.39 -27.01
C SER A 115 43.13 -0.16 -28.30
N LYS A 116 42.86 0.49 -29.44
CA LYS A 116 43.46 0.14 -30.73
C LYS A 116 45.01 0.12 -30.67
N PRO A 117 45.69 1.13 -30.08
CA PRO A 117 47.15 1.12 -29.98
C PRO A 117 47.70 -0.07 -29.18
N GLU A 118 47.01 -0.49 -28.12
CA GLU A 118 47.42 -1.64 -27.30
C GLU A 118 47.28 -2.96 -28.05
N ILE A 119 46.19 -3.15 -28.80
CA ILE A 119 46.00 -4.34 -29.65
C ILE A 119 47.07 -4.39 -30.73
N SER A 120 47.34 -3.27 -31.40
CA SER A 120 48.41 -3.17 -32.40
C SER A 120 49.81 -3.38 -31.80
N ALA A 121 50.04 -2.97 -30.54
CA ALA A 121 51.31 -3.22 -29.85
C ALA A 121 51.48 -4.70 -29.51
N ILE A 122 50.44 -5.36 -29.02
CA ILE A 122 50.46 -6.81 -28.71
C ILE A 122 50.71 -7.63 -29.98
N LEU A 123 50.11 -7.24 -31.11
CA LEU A 123 50.33 -7.91 -32.39
C LEU A 123 51.73 -7.70 -32.98
N LYS A 124 52.48 -6.71 -32.50
CA LYS A 124 53.90 -6.52 -32.85
C LYS A 124 54.83 -7.38 -32.00
N GLU A 125 54.35 -7.96 -30.90
CA GLU A 125 55.13 -8.91 -30.12
C GLU A 125 55.26 -10.24 -30.88
N GLU A 126 56.47 -10.79 -30.93
CA GLU A 126 56.68 -12.13 -31.47
C GLU A 126 55.85 -13.14 -30.67
N ASN A 127 55.13 -14.03 -31.37
CA ASN A 127 54.31 -15.11 -30.82
C ASN A 127 52.94 -14.71 -30.24
N CYS A 128 52.42 -13.54 -30.58
CA CYS A 128 51.04 -13.13 -30.27
C CYS A 128 50.13 -13.24 -31.51
N GLU A 129 48.91 -13.73 -31.33
CA GLU A 129 47.89 -13.79 -32.39
C GLU A 129 46.54 -13.31 -31.89
N CYS A 130 45.82 -12.60 -32.75
CA CYS A 130 44.43 -12.23 -32.53
C CYS A 130 43.55 -12.94 -33.56
N LEU A 131 42.58 -13.70 -33.07
CA LEU A 131 41.53 -14.34 -33.85
C LEU A 131 40.22 -13.56 -33.68
N THR A 132 39.50 -13.42 -34.78
CA THR A 132 38.16 -12.84 -34.87
C THR A 132 37.18 -13.93 -35.25
N VAL A 133 36.00 -13.89 -34.65
CA VAL A 133 34.94 -14.88 -34.87
C VAL A 133 33.76 -14.18 -35.50
N ASP A 134 33.50 -14.49 -36.77
CA ASP A 134 32.34 -14.03 -37.51
C ASP A 134 31.30 -15.15 -37.55
N VAL A 135 30.04 -14.79 -37.33
CA VAL A 135 28.95 -15.77 -37.29
C VAL A 135 27.81 -15.31 -38.18
N LYS A 136 27.29 -16.21 -39.00
CA LYS A 136 26.09 -16.03 -39.81
C LYS A 136 25.11 -17.15 -39.50
N ASP A 137 23.83 -16.86 -39.68
CA ASP A 137 22.81 -17.90 -39.78
C ASP A 137 22.01 -17.72 -41.06
N ARG A 138 21.06 -18.62 -41.31
CA ARG A 138 20.22 -18.58 -42.52
C ARG A 138 19.39 -17.29 -42.69
N PHE A 139 19.26 -16.48 -41.64
CA PHE A 139 18.47 -15.25 -41.64
C PHE A 139 19.35 -13.99 -41.74
N GLY A 140 20.61 -14.04 -41.33
CA GLY A 140 21.50 -12.89 -41.43
C GLY A 140 22.85 -13.02 -40.73
N ASP A 141 23.67 -11.98 -40.89
CA ASP A 141 25.03 -11.91 -40.37
C ASP A 141 25.07 -11.24 -38.98
N TYR A 142 25.71 -11.88 -38.01
CA TYR A 142 25.97 -11.31 -36.69
C TYR A 142 27.21 -10.41 -36.65
N GLY A 143 28.02 -10.45 -37.71
CA GLY A 143 29.32 -9.84 -37.85
C GLY A 143 30.36 -10.47 -36.93
N THR A 144 31.43 -9.74 -36.65
CA THR A 144 32.42 -10.17 -35.66
C THR A 144 31.83 -10.10 -34.26
N VAL A 145 31.63 -11.28 -33.66
CA VAL A 145 31.00 -11.51 -32.36
C VAL A 145 31.97 -12.00 -31.30
N GLY A 146 33.16 -12.45 -31.68
CA GLY A 146 34.15 -12.96 -30.75
C GLY A 146 35.57 -12.51 -31.07
N VAL A 147 36.39 -12.42 -30.03
CA VAL A 147 37.81 -12.07 -30.11
C VAL A 147 38.58 -12.99 -29.18
N VAL A 148 39.65 -13.59 -29.70
CA VAL A 148 40.61 -14.34 -28.90
C VAL A 148 42.01 -13.80 -29.15
N ILE A 149 42.71 -13.41 -28.09
CA ILE A 149 44.13 -13.05 -28.17
C ILE A 149 44.92 -14.14 -27.45
N THR A 150 45.84 -14.77 -28.17
CA THR A 150 46.72 -15.80 -27.64
C THR A 150 48.16 -15.34 -27.68
N LYS A 151 48.95 -15.81 -26.71
CA LYS A 151 50.39 -15.60 -26.65
C LYS A 151 51.06 -16.95 -26.44
N VAL A 152 51.96 -17.32 -27.35
CA VAL A 152 52.71 -18.58 -27.26
C VAL A 152 54.01 -18.33 -26.50
N SER A 153 54.28 -19.16 -25.50
CA SER A 153 55.50 -19.10 -24.70
C SER A 153 55.93 -20.52 -24.33
N GLY A 154 57.11 -20.93 -24.81
CA GLY A 154 57.63 -22.29 -24.62
C GLY A 154 56.69 -23.35 -25.18
N GLU A 155 56.39 -24.39 -24.40
CA GLU A 155 55.46 -25.48 -24.78
C GLU A 155 53.97 -25.13 -24.53
N SER A 156 53.61 -23.85 -24.29
CA SER A 156 52.25 -23.46 -23.92
C SER A 156 51.68 -22.27 -24.70
N MET A 157 50.39 -22.37 -25.06
CA MET A 157 49.58 -21.28 -25.58
C MET A 157 48.79 -20.66 -24.44
N LYS A 158 49.02 -19.39 -24.13
CA LYS A 158 48.25 -18.65 -23.14
C LYS A 158 47.11 -17.89 -23.82
N ILE A 159 45.88 -18.11 -23.39
CA ILE A 159 44.73 -17.29 -23.76
C ILE A 159 44.75 -16.05 -22.87
N ASP A 160 45.16 -14.94 -23.47
CA ASP A 160 45.23 -13.65 -22.80
C ASP A 160 43.87 -12.94 -22.81
N THR A 161 43.14 -13.07 -23.92
CA THR A 161 41.78 -12.53 -24.09
C THR A 161 40.88 -13.56 -24.70
N PHE A 162 39.70 -13.74 -24.12
CA PHE A 162 38.61 -14.47 -24.73
C PHE A 162 37.33 -13.68 -24.48
N LEU A 163 36.69 -13.25 -25.55
CA LEU A 163 35.46 -12.47 -25.50
C LEU A 163 34.48 -13.03 -26.50
N LEU A 164 33.24 -13.23 -26.05
CA LEU A 164 32.13 -13.60 -26.91
C LEU A 164 30.91 -12.71 -26.61
N SER A 165 30.29 -12.22 -27.68
CA SER A 165 29.07 -11.41 -27.62
C SER A 165 27.89 -12.20 -27.06
N CYS A 166 27.06 -11.57 -26.24
CA CYS A 166 25.82 -12.17 -25.71
C CYS A 166 24.84 -12.60 -26.82
N ARG A 167 24.92 -11.99 -28.02
CA ARG A 167 24.05 -12.30 -29.17
C ARG A 167 24.12 -13.77 -29.59
N VAL A 168 25.24 -14.42 -29.31
CA VAL A 168 25.53 -15.78 -29.76
C VAL A 168 25.84 -16.74 -28.62
N LEU A 169 25.62 -16.31 -27.37
CA LEU A 169 25.88 -17.10 -26.18
C LEU A 169 24.99 -18.34 -26.14
N GLY A 170 25.58 -19.50 -25.81
CA GLY A 170 24.85 -20.77 -25.67
C GLY A 170 24.45 -21.41 -27.00
N ARG A 171 25.01 -20.93 -28.12
CA ARG A 171 24.83 -21.52 -29.46
C ARG A 171 25.96 -22.47 -29.86
N GLY A 172 26.85 -22.81 -28.94
CA GLY A 172 27.96 -23.75 -29.16
C GLY A 172 29.20 -23.12 -29.82
N ILE A 173 29.24 -21.80 -29.99
CA ILE A 173 30.38 -21.11 -30.63
C ILE A 173 31.60 -21.13 -29.71
N GLU A 174 31.39 -20.97 -28.41
CA GLU A 174 32.43 -21.12 -27.38
C GLU A 174 33.14 -22.47 -27.45
N HIS A 175 32.41 -23.55 -27.75
CA HIS A 175 32.98 -24.89 -27.95
C HIS A 175 33.83 -24.95 -29.22
N ARG A 176 33.34 -24.41 -30.34
CA ARG A 176 34.04 -24.42 -31.63
C ARG A 176 35.32 -23.57 -31.61
N ILE A 177 35.31 -22.44 -30.90
CA ILE A 177 36.52 -21.62 -30.71
C ILE A 177 37.57 -22.39 -29.92
N MET A 178 37.20 -23.04 -28.82
CA MET A 178 38.13 -23.82 -28.02
C MET A 178 38.66 -25.05 -28.77
N GLU A 179 37.85 -25.68 -29.61
CA GLU A 179 38.28 -26.77 -30.50
C GLU A 179 39.34 -26.28 -31.51
N GLU A 180 39.13 -25.12 -32.14
CA GLU A 180 40.07 -24.55 -33.11
C GLU A 180 41.40 -24.16 -32.45
N LEU A 181 41.36 -23.59 -31.25
CA LEU A 181 42.56 -23.32 -30.45
C LEU A 181 43.31 -24.61 -30.09
N ALA A 182 42.59 -25.69 -29.81
CA ALA A 182 43.19 -26.99 -29.53
C ALA A 182 43.88 -27.58 -30.76
N LYS A 183 43.25 -27.47 -31.95
CA LYS A 183 43.86 -27.86 -33.24
C LYS A 183 45.10 -27.03 -33.56
N SER A 184 45.03 -25.71 -33.37
CA SER A 184 46.15 -24.79 -33.57
C SER A 184 47.31 -25.10 -32.63
N ALA A 185 47.04 -25.36 -31.34
CA ALA A 185 48.05 -25.78 -30.39
C ALA A 185 48.72 -27.10 -30.79
N GLN A 186 47.95 -28.08 -31.27
CA GLN A 186 48.48 -29.36 -31.75
C GLN A 186 49.36 -29.20 -33.01
N GLN A 187 48.91 -28.40 -33.99
CA GLN A 187 49.69 -28.13 -35.21
C GLN A 187 51.04 -27.45 -34.91
N ARG A 188 51.09 -26.65 -33.84
CA ARG A 188 52.29 -25.96 -33.36
C ARG A 188 53.12 -26.77 -32.35
N ASN A 189 52.78 -28.04 -32.12
CA ASN A 189 53.43 -28.93 -31.13
C ASN A 189 53.44 -28.35 -29.70
N LEU A 190 52.42 -27.60 -29.31
CA LEU A 190 52.27 -27.08 -27.95
C LEU A 190 51.57 -28.12 -27.07
N ARG A 191 52.12 -28.35 -25.87
CA ARG A 191 51.57 -29.34 -24.92
C ARG A 191 50.39 -28.81 -24.13
N PHE A 192 50.37 -27.51 -23.81
CA PHE A 192 49.40 -26.94 -22.88
C PHE A 192 48.71 -25.70 -23.42
N ILE A 193 47.44 -25.55 -23.09
CA ILE A 193 46.66 -24.32 -23.24
C ILE A 193 46.38 -23.78 -21.84
N LYS A 194 46.82 -22.55 -21.58
CA LYS A 194 46.67 -21.87 -20.30
C LYS A 194 45.57 -20.82 -20.39
N VAL A 195 44.60 -20.89 -19.49
CA VAL A 195 43.49 -19.93 -19.41
C VAL A 195 43.49 -19.29 -18.04
N LYS A 196 43.60 -17.96 -17.98
CA LYS A 196 43.43 -17.22 -16.73
C LYS A 196 41.99 -16.71 -16.64
N TYR A 197 41.24 -17.22 -15.67
CA TYR A 197 39.90 -16.76 -15.34
C TYR A 197 39.94 -15.84 -14.12
N VAL A 198 39.36 -14.65 -14.23
CA VAL A 198 39.18 -13.70 -13.12
C VAL A 198 37.69 -13.51 -12.88
N ARG A 199 37.22 -13.83 -11.68
CA ARG A 199 35.81 -13.75 -11.30
C ARG A 199 35.33 -12.30 -11.27
N THR A 200 34.14 -12.08 -11.83
CA THR A 200 33.39 -10.82 -11.74
C THR A 200 31.90 -11.15 -11.59
N ASP A 201 31.09 -10.18 -11.16
CA ASP A 201 29.64 -10.36 -11.01
C ASP A 201 28.91 -10.74 -12.31
N LYS A 202 29.54 -10.50 -13.48
CA LYS A 202 28.90 -10.62 -14.80
C LYS A 202 29.40 -11.78 -15.67
N ASN A 203 30.53 -12.43 -15.35
CA ASN A 203 31.15 -13.46 -16.20
C ASN A 203 30.89 -14.91 -15.76
N GLU A 204 29.85 -15.11 -14.95
CA GLU A 204 29.39 -16.43 -14.49
C GLU A 204 29.16 -17.47 -15.62
N PRO A 205 28.61 -17.11 -16.80
CA PRO A 205 28.48 -18.06 -17.91
C PRO A 205 29.82 -18.65 -18.38
N ALA A 206 30.89 -17.86 -18.36
CA ALA A 206 32.22 -18.31 -18.74
C ALA A 206 32.84 -19.26 -17.69
N ARG A 207 32.55 -19.03 -16.39
CA ARG A 207 32.95 -19.94 -15.29
C ARG A 207 32.35 -21.33 -15.50
N ILE A 208 31.04 -21.38 -15.73
CA ILE A 208 30.30 -22.63 -15.92
C ILE A 208 30.86 -23.40 -17.12
N PHE A 209 31.13 -22.71 -18.23
CA PHE A 209 31.75 -23.32 -19.41
C PHE A 209 33.14 -23.89 -19.12
N LEU A 210 34.05 -23.11 -18.50
CA LEU A 210 35.39 -23.58 -18.16
C LEU A 210 35.39 -24.75 -17.17
N GLU A 211 34.47 -24.77 -16.21
CA GLU A 211 34.28 -25.90 -15.30
C GLU A 211 33.84 -27.17 -16.04
N GLN A 212 32.99 -27.04 -17.04
CA GLN A 212 32.53 -28.18 -17.86
C GLN A 212 33.65 -28.78 -18.71
N ILE A 213 34.46 -27.94 -19.38
CA ILE A 213 35.49 -28.44 -20.31
C ILE A 213 36.85 -28.70 -19.65
N ALA A 214 37.16 -28.00 -18.57
CA ALA A 214 38.51 -27.93 -18.00
C ALA A 214 38.56 -27.96 -16.47
N GLY A 215 37.44 -28.22 -15.77
CA GLY A 215 37.38 -28.19 -14.31
C GLY A 215 38.43 -29.06 -13.60
N LYS A 216 38.82 -30.20 -14.18
CA LYS A 216 39.88 -31.09 -13.66
C LYS A 216 41.30 -30.50 -13.73
N TYR A 217 41.50 -29.40 -14.44
CA TYR A 217 42.78 -28.72 -14.66
C TYR A 217 42.82 -27.33 -14.01
N ALA A 218 41.86 -27.02 -13.14
CA ALA A 218 41.78 -25.76 -12.42
C ALA A 218 42.83 -25.70 -11.29
N VAL A 219 43.66 -24.65 -11.31
CA VAL A 219 44.62 -24.32 -10.26
C VAL A 219 44.20 -22.96 -9.67
N PRO A 220 43.69 -22.92 -8.42
CA PRO A 220 43.35 -21.65 -7.78
C PRO A 220 44.63 -20.86 -7.50
N VAL A 221 44.65 -19.59 -7.91
CA VAL A 221 45.79 -18.67 -7.70
C VAL A 221 45.47 -17.68 -6.57
N THR A 222 44.25 -17.14 -6.56
CA THR A 222 43.69 -16.30 -5.50
C THR A 222 42.21 -16.64 -5.32
N GLU A 223 41.53 -16.03 -4.33
CA GLU A 223 40.08 -16.23 -4.10
C GLU A 223 39.24 -15.95 -5.37
N ASP A 224 39.63 -14.93 -6.15
CA ASP A 224 38.94 -14.54 -7.39
C ASP A 224 39.63 -14.96 -8.69
N THR A 225 40.77 -15.66 -8.65
CA THR A 225 41.53 -16.02 -9.86
C THR A 225 41.80 -17.52 -9.93
N VAL A 226 41.40 -18.13 -11.05
CA VAL A 226 41.66 -19.54 -11.36
C VAL A 226 42.46 -19.63 -12.65
N GLU A 227 43.56 -20.36 -12.64
CA GLU A 227 44.34 -20.68 -13.83
C GLU A 227 44.07 -22.13 -14.26
N TYR A 228 43.62 -22.32 -15.49
CA TYR A 228 43.40 -23.64 -16.07
C TYR A 228 44.60 -24.00 -16.95
N VAL A 229 45.28 -25.12 -16.65
CA VAL A 229 46.42 -25.62 -17.44
C VAL A 229 46.03 -26.91 -18.13
N ILE A 230 45.50 -26.79 -19.34
CA ILE A 230 44.81 -27.86 -20.06
C ILE A 230 45.77 -28.52 -21.04
N PRO A 231 45.99 -29.84 -20.99
CA PRO A 231 46.73 -30.54 -22.05
C PRO A 231 46.00 -30.42 -23.40
N ALA A 232 46.69 -30.01 -24.45
CA ALA A 232 46.07 -29.75 -25.76
C ALA A 232 45.35 -30.99 -26.35
N GLU A 233 45.93 -32.18 -26.16
CA GLU A 233 45.33 -33.46 -26.57
C GLU A 233 44.04 -33.79 -25.83
N GLU A 234 43.95 -33.45 -24.54
CA GLU A 234 42.77 -33.71 -23.72
C GLU A 234 41.60 -32.81 -24.12
N LEU A 235 41.88 -31.56 -24.48
CA LEU A 235 40.86 -30.65 -24.99
C LEU A 235 40.29 -31.14 -26.33
N LEU A 236 41.14 -31.64 -27.24
CA LEU A 236 40.69 -32.30 -28.48
C LEU A 236 39.86 -33.55 -28.22
N ARG A 237 40.20 -34.36 -27.21
CA ARG A 237 39.40 -35.54 -26.81
C ARG A 237 38.02 -35.14 -26.31
N VAL A 238 37.93 -34.07 -25.51
CA VAL A 238 36.64 -33.53 -25.04
C VAL A 238 35.74 -33.17 -26.22
N PHE A 239 36.27 -32.52 -27.26
CA PHE A 239 35.46 -32.13 -28.42
C PHE A 239 35.23 -33.27 -29.43
N ASN A 240 36.14 -34.25 -29.54
CA ASN A 240 35.96 -35.43 -30.40
C ASN A 240 34.97 -36.47 -29.82
N HIS A 241 34.80 -36.55 -28.49
CA HIS A 241 33.85 -37.47 -27.85
C HIS A 241 32.48 -36.85 -27.58
N VAL A 242 32.32 -35.55 -27.82
CA VAL A 242 31.04 -34.87 -27.70
C VAL A 242 30.39 -34.85 -29.08
N SER A 243 29.64 -35.91 -29.37
CA SER A 243 28.55 -35.83 -30.35
C SER A 243 27.69 -34.62 -30.01
N SER A 244 27.24 -33.86 -31.02
CA SER A 244 26.32 -32.72 -30.90
C SER A 244 25.04 -33.02 -30.09
N SER A 245 24.78 -34.28 -29.74
CA SER A 245 23.73 -34.73 -28.83
C SER A 245 23.91 -34.38 -27.34
N ASP A 246 25.12 -34.15 -26.83
CA ASP A 246 25.37 -34.19 -25.38
C ASP A 246 25.64 -32.82 -24.72
N ILE A 247 25.76 -31.74 -25.50
CA ILE A 247 26.16 -30.40 -25.04
C ILE A 247 25.06 -29.69 -24.23
N THR A 248 23.78 -30.06 -24.43
CA THR A 248 22.65 -29.37 -23.78
C THR A 248 21.91 -30.22 -22.73
N GLY A 249 22.36 -31.47 -22.51
CA GLY A 249 21.57 -32.48 -21.80
C GLY A 249 21.68 -32.49 -20.27
N ARG A 250 22.76 -31.95 -19.67
CA ARG A 250 23.03 -32.15 -18.23
C ARG A 250 22.37 -31.14 -17.28
N ASP A 251 21.93 -29.98 -17.76
CA ASP A 251 21.16 -29.03 -16.93
C ASP A 251 19.72 -29.47 -16.66
N SER A 252 19.19 -30.42 -17.44
CA SER A 252 17.79 -30.84 -17.36
C SER A 252 17.45 -31.74 -16.15
N LYS A 253 18.45 -32.34 -15.46
CA LYS A 253 18.20 -33.27 -14.34
C LYS A 253 18.34 -32.66 -12.95
N ARG A 254 19.11 -31.58 -12.77
CA ARG A 254 19.15 -30.86 -11.47
C ARG A 254 18.03 -29.82 -11.33
N ASN A 255 17.51 -29.30 -12.44
CA ASN A 255 16.35 -28.38 -12.46
C ASN A 255 14.98 -29.07 -12.65
N ARG A 256 14.90 -30.40 -12.53
CA ARG A 256 13.61 -31.13 -12.63
C ARG A 256 12.72 -31.00 -11.39
N ALA A 257 13.19 -30.36 -10.32
CA ALA A 257 12.38 -29.98 -9.16
C ALA A 257 12.16 -28.46 -9.10
N LYS A 258 11.42 -27.92 -10.07
CA LYS A 258 10.60 -26.68 -10.01
C LYS A 258 10.18 -26.27 -11.43
N LYS A 259 9.36 -27.08 -12.10
CA LYS A 259 8.60 -26.62 -13.27
C LYS A 259 7.38 -25.85 -12.78
N VAL A 260 7.53 -24.54 -12.65
CA VAL A 260 6.40 -23.60 -12.64
C VAL A 260 5.78 -23.64 -14.03
N LYS A 261 4.48 -23.94 -14.11
CA LYS A 261 3.70 -23.89 -15.35
C LYS A 261 3.68 -22.44 -15.85
N ARG A 262 4.42 -22.13 -16.93
CA ARG A 262 4.18 -20.92 -17.72
C ARG A 262 2.80 -21.04 -18.38
N HIS A 263 1.83 -20.28 -17.89
CA HIS A 263 0.62 -19.97 -18.66
C HIS A 263 0.95 -18.89 -19.69
N ARG A 264 0.51 -19.13 -20.93
CA ARG A 264 0.52 -18.16 -22.03
C ARG A 264 -0.34 -16.96 -21.61
N ASN A 265 0.22 -15.76 -21.73
CA ASN A 265 -0.53 -14.52 -21.61
C ASN A 265 -1.53 -14.41 -22.78
N ALA A 266 -2.80 -14.69 -22.47
CA ALA A 266 -3.91 -13.98 -23.08
C ALA A 266 -4.42 -13.05 -21.99
N PHE A 267 -4.43 -11.74 -22.26
CA PHE A 267 -5.01 -10.72 -21.39
C PHE A 267 -6.37 -11.19 -20.83
N PRO A 268 -6.57 -11.27 -19.51
CA PRO A 268 -7.88 -11.50 -18.95
C PRO A 268 -8.52 -10.18 -18.52
N ASP A 269 -9.54 -9.81 -19.30
CA ASP A 269 -10.74 -9.04 -18.96
C ASP A 269 -10.95 -8.81 -17.46
N VAL A 270 -11.18 -7.54 -17.08
CA VAL A 270 -11.44 -7.02 -15.72
C VAL A 270 -12.49 -7.86 -14.96
N ARG A 271 -13.41 -8.50 -15.70
CA ARG A 271 -14.41 -9.46 -15.18
C ARG A 271 -13.85 -10.72 -14.49
N LYS A 272 -12.59 -11.11 -14.74
CA LYS A 272 -11.95 -12.24 -14.04
C LYS A 272 -11.45 -11.88 -12.64
N LYS A 273 -11.11 -10.63 -12.35
CA LYS A 273 -10.74 -10.18 -10.98
C LYS A 273 -11.96 -10.19 -10.06
N GLU A 274 -13.14 -9.80 -10.56
CA GLU A 274 -14.40 -9.89 -9.80
C GLU A 274 -14.79 -11.33 -9.50
N LYS A 275 -14.70 -12.23 -10.49
CA LYS A 275 -14.98 -13.65 -10.27
C LYS A 275 -13.98 -14.32 -9.31
N LEU A 276 -12.71 -13.89 -9.35
CA LEU A 276 -11.68 -14.34 -8.41
C LEU A 276 -11.94 -13.81 -6.98
N LEU A 277 -12.43 -12.58 -6.82
CA LEU A 277 -12.90 -12.05 -5.52
C LEU A 277 -14.11 -12.84 -4.99
N THR A 278 -15.07 -13.19 -5.86
CA THR A 278 -16.22 -14.06 -5.50
C THR A 278 -15.79 -15.50 -5.17
N ASP A 279 -14.73 -16.02 -5.81
CA ASP A 279 -14.17 -17.34 -5.53
C ASP A 279 -13.23 -17.35 -4.29
N ILE A 280 -12.58 -16.23 -3.96
CA ILE A 280 -11.84 -16.02 -2.69
C ILE A 280 -12.80 -16.05 -1.49
N PHE A 281 -14.03 -15.54 -1.66
CA PHE A 281 -15.12 -15.71 -0.68
C PHE A 281 -15.51 -17.18 -0.44
N ARG A 282 -15.14 -18.11 -1.34
CA ARG A 282 -15.34 -19.55 -1.16
C ARG A 282 -14.12 -20.26 -0.58
N LEU A 283 -12.91 -19.73 -0.76
CA LEU A 283 -11.66 -20.35 -0.31
C LEU A 283 -11.26 -19.95 1.12
N ALA A 284 -11.73 -18.80 1.63
CA ALA A 284 -11.70 -18.52 3.05
C ALA A 284 -12.87 -19.25 3.72
N ASP A 285 -12.65 -20.51 4.11
CA ASP A 285 -13.64 -21.35 4.79
C ASP A 285 -13.86 -20.89 6.25
N ILE A 286 -14.25 -19.63 6.42
CA ILE A 286 -14.78 -19.05 7.65
C ILE A 286 -16.10 -19.75 8.00
N ARG A 287 -16.80 -20.38 7.03
CA ARG A 287 -17.96 -21.23 7.29
C ARG A 287 -17.58 -22.52 7.99
N ALA A 288 -16.52 -23.22 7.60
CA ALA A 288 -16.05 -24.39 8.34
C ALA A 288 -15.61 -24.01 9.76
N ILE A 289 -14.90 -22.91 9.96
CA ILE A 289 -14.52 -22.45 11.32
C ILE A 289 -15.76 -22.02 12.13
N SER A 290 -16.74 -21.35 11.51
CA SER A 290 -18.00 -20.98 12.15
C SER A 290 -18.86 -22.20 12.50
N ASP A 291 -18.91 -23.20 11.62
CA ASP A 291 -19.62 -24.46 11.83
C ASP A 291 -18.93 -25.30 12.92
N GLU A 292 -17.61 -25.20 13.05
CA GLU A 292 -16.82 -25.87 14.08
C GLU A 292 -16.93 -25.16 15.44
N ILE A 293 -17.05 -23.83 15.45
CA ILE A 293 -17.38 -23.02 16.65
C ILE A 293 -18.84 -23.25 17.09
N GLU A 294 -19.80 -23.36 16.16
CA GLU A 294 -21.19 -23.74 16.45
C GLU A 294 -21.27 -25.17 16.97
N LYS A 295 -20.54 -26.13 16.38
CA LYS A 295 -20.40 -27.49 16.93
C LYS A 295 -19.77 -27.49 18.33
N PHE A 296 -18.80 -26.61 18.58
CA PHE A 296 -18.17 -26.45 19.90
C PHE A 296 -19.11 -25.81 20.93
N ARG A 297 -20.00 -24.90 20.52
CA ARG A 297 -21.05 -24.32 21.38
C ARG A 297 -22.17 -25.31 21.69
N MET A 298 -22.61 -26.08 20.70
CA MET A 298 -23.65 -27.11 20.85
C MET A 298 -23.18 -28.28 21.74
N ASN A 299 -21.88 -28.61 21.73
CA ASN A 299 -21.33 -29.66 22.61
C ASN A 299 -21.15 -29.24 24.08
N ASN A 300 -21.04 -27.94 24.38
CA ASN A 300 -20.80 -27.44 25.75
C ASN A 300 -22.06 -27.04 26.52
N TYR A 301 -23.24 -27.05 25.89
CA TYR A 301 -24.52 -26.74 26.54
C TYR A 301 -25.15 -27.93 27.28
N ASN A 302 -24.55 -29.13 27.19
CA ASN A 302 -25.09 -30.36 27.78
C ASN A 302 -24.36 -30.87 29.05
N GLN A 303 -23.50 -30.06 29.67
CA GLN A 303 -22.84 -30.44 30.93
C GLN A 303 -22.72 -29.27 31.90
N SER A 304 -23.78 -28.99 32.66
CA SER A 304 -23.68 -28.51 34.05
C SER A 304 -25.08 -28.41 34.64
N GLY A 305 -25.57 -29.50 35.21
CA GLY A 305 -26.68 -29.48 36.15
C GLY A 305 -26.15 -29.15 37.54
N VAL A 306 -26.52 -28.00 38.09
CA VAL A 306 -26.48 -27.71 39.53
C VAL A 306 -27.66 -26.78 39.86
N THR A 307 -28.51 -27.21 40.78
CA THR A 307 -29.70 -26.52 41.30
C THR A 307 -29.34 -25.58 42.45
N VAL A 308 -29.99 -24.41 42.52
CA VAL A 308 -29.79 -23.38 43.57
C VAL A 308 -30.92 -23.49 44.60
N GLU A 309 -30.97 -24.60 45.32
CA GLU A 309 -31.94 -24.82 46.42
C GLU A 309 -31.34 -24.71 47.84
N ASP A 310 -30.06 -24.33 48.00
CA ASP A 310 -29.38 -24.46 49.31
C ASP A 310 -28.81 -23.18 49.95
N ILE A 311 -29.18 -21.96 49.52
CA ILE A 311 -28.75 -20.74 50.25
C ILE A 311 -29.91 -19.76 50.45
N SER A 312 -30.88 -20.19 51.25
CA SER A 312 -31.83 -19.30 51.92
C SER A 312 -31.95 -19.74 53.39
N ALA A 313 -31.34 -19.00 54.33
CA ALA A 313 -31.79 -18.93 55.73
C ALA A 313 -31.08 -17.83 56.56
N LYS A 314 -31.92 -16.96 57.18
CA LYS A 314 -31.70 -16.04 58.34
C LYS A 314 -30.98 -14.72 58.02
N VAL A 315 -31.52 -13.53 58.37
CA VAL A 315 -31.96 -13.03 59.69
C VAL A 315 -33.07 -11.96 59.53
N GLY A 316 -33.97 -11.85 60.52
CA GLY A 316 -35.15 -10.98 60.50
C GLY A 316 -35.04 -9.63 61.25
N LYS A 317 -36.01 -8.75 60.88
CA LYS A 317 -36.81 -7.75 61.62
C LYS A 317 -36.18 -6.91 62.75
N ASP A 318 -36.12 -5.58 62.55
CA ASP A 318 -37.01 -4.58 63.20
C ASP A 318 -36.63 -3.14 62.80
N THR A 319 -37.50 -2.46 62.05
CA THR A 319 -37.65 -0.98 61.92
C THR A 319 -38.91 -0.65 61.09
N ALA A 320 -40.02 -1.30 61.42
CA ALA A 320 -41.28 -1.12 60.73
C ALA A 320 -42.02 0.10 61.30
N GLU A 321 -41.99 1.23 60.59
CA GLU A 321 -43.17 2.08 60.34
C GLU A 321 -42.85 3.39 59.58
N ILE A 322 -41.56 3.79 59.45
CA ILE A 322 -41.17 4.94 58.60
C ILE A 322 -40.60 4.48 57.23
N GLU A 323 -40.12 3.24 57.13
CA GLU A 323 -39.58 2.63 55.89
C GLU A 323 -40.64 2.15 54.88
N MET A 324 -41.90 1.92 55.30
CA MET A 324 -42.92 1.28 54.46
C MET A 324 -43.41 2.12 53.27
N GLN A 325 -43.26 3.44 53.28
CA GLN A 325 -43.63 4.30 52.13
C GLN A 325 -42.51 4.38 51.08
N GLY A 326 -41.24 4.48 51.51
CA GLY A 326 -40.08 4.46 50.60
C GLY A 326 -39.85 3.09 49.95
N LEU A 327 -40.01 2.00 50.72
CA LEU A 327 -39.89 0.63 50.19
C LEU A 327 -41.03 0.26 49.23
N ARG A 328 -42.25 0.76 49.41
CA ARG A 328 -43.33 0.58 48.43
C ARG A 328 -43.05 1.33 47.13
N GLY A 329 -42.52 2.55 47.21
CA GLY A 329 -42.10 3.32 46.03
C GLY A 329 -40.97 2.62 45.25
N TYR A 330 -39.95 2.15 45.98
CA TYR A 330 -38.86 1.37 45.40
C TYR A 330 -39.35 0.08 44.74
N HIS A 331 -40.18 -0.71 45.45
CA HIS A 331 -40.71 -1.95 44.89
C HIS A 331 -41.59 -1.69 43.66
N ASN A 332 -42.44 -0.65 43.67
CA ASN A 332 -43.28 -0.32 42.51
C ASN A 332 -42.45 0.13 41.29
N ILE A 333 -41.41 0.93 41.49
CA ILE A 333 -40.51 1.37 40.41
C ILE A 333 -39.68 0.19 39.91
N LEU A 334 -39.15 -0.64 40.80
CA LEU A 334 -38.41 -1.85 40.46
C LEU A 334 -39.29 -2.81 39.65
N ASP A 335 -40.54 -3.00 40.07
CA ASP A 335 -41.51 -3.86 39.41
C ASP A 335 -41.87 -3.34 38.00
N LEU A 336 -42.03 -2.03 37.86
CA LEU A 336 -42.25 -1.34 36.59
C LEU A 336 -41.05 -1.46 35.64
N ILE A 337 -39.83 -1.32 36.15
CA ILE A 337 -38.60 -1.49 35.37
C ILE A 337 -38.48 -2.95 34.94
N LYS A 338 -38.65 -3.91 35.85
CA LYS A 338 -38.61 -5.35 35.54
C LYS A 338 -39.68 -5.74 34.51
N ASP A 339 -40.90 -5.20 34.61
CA ASP A 339 -41.94 -5.40 33.59
C ASP A 339 -41.52 -4.84 32.23
N THR A 340 -40.92 -3.65 32.22
CA THR A 340 -40.48 -3.01 30.97
C THR A 340 -39.35 -3.79 30.32
N PHE A 341 -38.41 -4.30 31.11
CA PHE A 341 -37.34 -5.19 30.66
C PHE A 341 -37.88 -6.54 30.19
N SER A 342 -38.81 -7.15 30.94
CA SER A 342 -39.43 -8.43 30.60
C SER A 342 -40.13 -8.36 29.24
N ILE A 343 -40.96 -7.33 29.01
CA ILE A 343 -41.67 -7.17 27.73
C ILE A 343 -40.69 -6.86 26.58
N SER A 344 -39.63 -6.08 26.83
CA SER A 344 -38.70 -5.66 25.78
C SER A 344 -37.69 -6.76 25.41
N LEU A 345 -37.33 -7.63 26.35
CA LEU A 345 -36.32 -8.67 26.18
C LEU A 345 -36.92 -10.07 26.01
N GLY A 346 -38.20 -10.27 26.33
CA GLY A 346 -38.85 -11.59 26.29
C GLY A 346 -38.39 -12.53 27.41
N ILE A 347 -37.75 -11.99 28.44
CA ILE A 347 -37.25 -12.72 29.62
C ILE A 347 -38.33 -12.70 30.69
N GLN A 348 -38.53 -13.79 31.43
CA GLN A 348 -39.50 -13.78 32.52
C GLN A 348 -39.07 -12.82 33.62
N LYS A 349 -40.03 -12.12 34.22
CA LYS A 349 -39.77 -11.10 35.24
C LYS A 349 -38.95 -11.64 36.43
N ASP A 350 -39.14 -12.91 36.76
CA ASP A 350 -38.47 -13.59 37.87
C ASP A 350 -37.00 -13.96 37.55
N GLU A 351 -36.59 -13.93 36.28
CA GLU A 351 -35.20 -14.16 35.84
C GLU A 351 -34.37 -12.85 35.82
N LEU A 352 -35.03 -11.70 36.02
CA LEU A 352 -34.38 -10.38 36.09
C LEU A 352 -33.96 -10.06 37.52
N ASP A 353 -32.69 -10.30 37.82
CA ASP A 353 -32.03 -9.93 39.08
C ASP A 353 -31.70 -8.43 39.07
N GLU A 354 -32.05 -7.75 40.15
CA GLU A 354 -31.86 -6.32 40.30
C GLU A 354 -30.41 -5.88 40.44
N ASN A 355 -29.52 -6.77 40.92
CA ASN A 355 -28.11 -6.50 41.17
C ASN A 355 -27.21 -6.94 40.01
N VAL A 356 -27.77 -7.67 39.04
CA VAL A 356 -27.05 -8.11 37.85
C VAL A 356 -26.93 -6.96 36.86
N GLU A 357 -25.76 -6.86 36.22
CA GLU A 357 -25.52 -5.87 35.18
C GLU A 357 -26.50 -6.08 34.01
N ILE A 358 -27.13 -4.99 33.58
CA ILE A 358 -28.14 -4.97 32.53
C ILE A 358 -27.61 -5.59 31.21
N ASP A 359 -26.33 -5.42 30.94
CA ASP A 359 -25.62 -6.00 29.78
C ASP A 359 -25.77 -7.52 29.67
N ARG A 360 -25.89 -8.21 30.81
CA ARG A 360 -26.07 -9.68 30.84
C ARG A 360 -27.41 -10.11 30.27
N TYR A 361 -28.41 -9.24 30.35
CA TYR A 361 -29.76 -9.49 29.80
C TYR A 361 -29.91 -8.98 28.37
N ILE A 362 -29.24 -7.88 28.03
CA ILE A 362 -29.36 -7.20 26.73
C ILE A 362 -28.49 -7.87 25.65
N ASN A 363 -27.59 -8.80 26.01
CA ASN A 363 -26.69 -9.48 25.08
C ASN A 363 -25.94 -8.52 24.15
N ARG A 364 -25.53 -7.34 24.68
CA ARG A 364 -24.78 -6.30 23.96
C ARG A 364 -25.49 -5.65 22.76
N ASN A 365 -26.83 -5.68 22.71
CA ASN A 365 -27.60 -5.03 21.64
C ASN A 365 -28.05 -3.60 22.02
N SER A 366 -27.41 -2.58 21.44
CA SER A 366 -27.69 -1.16 21.71
C SER A 366 -29.11 -0.71 21.31
N LEU A 367 -29.78 -1.38 20.38
CA LEU A 367 -31.17 -1.04 19.98
C LEU A 367 -32.20 -1.41 21.06
N LYS A 368 -31.91 -2.43 21.87
CA LYS A 368 -32.76 -2.81 23.00
C LYS A 368 -32.72 -1.77 24.11
N ILE A 369 -31.57 -1.10 24.30
CA ILE A 369 -31.44 0.02 25.24
C ILE A 369 -32.34 1.19 24.82
N VAL A 370 -32.33 1.56 23.53
CA VAL A 370 -33.19 2.64 23.00
C VAL A 370 -34.68 2.28 23.13
N GLU A 371 -35.05 1.03 22.84
CA GLU A 371 -36.43 0.53 22.99
C GLU A 371 -36.90 0.59 24.47
N ILE A 372 -36.08 0.11 25.40
CA ILE A 372 -36.36 0.14 26.85
C ILE A 372 -36.45 1.58 27.34
N THR A 373 -35.54 2.46 26.92
CA THR A 373 -35.54 3.90 27.26
C THR A 373 -36.84 4.56 26.78
N SER A 374 -37.25 4.32 25.53
CA SER A 374 -38.51 4.85 24.97
C SER A 374 -39.74 4.36 25.72
N ARG A 375 -39.75 3.10 26.17
CA ARG A 375 -40.87 2.51 26.93
C ARG A 375 -40.92 3.00 28.37
N LEU A 376 -39.77 3.15 29.04
CA LEU A 376 -39.67 3.74 30.37
C LEU A 376 -40.12 5.21 30.34
N ASN A 377 -39.65 5.99 29.36
CA ASN A 377 -40.04 7.38 29.21
C ASN A 377 -41.55 7.54 28.95
N ARG A 378 -42.17 6.60 28.21
CA ARG A 378 -43.64 6.57 28.04
C ARG A 378 -44.43 6.22 29.30
N ARG A 379 -43.85 5.48 30.24
CA ARG A 379 -44.53 5.00 31.46
C ARG A 379 -44.31 5.91 32.66
N ILE A 380 -43.15 6.55 32.75
CA ILE A 380 -42.70 7.34 33.91
C ILE A 380 -42.67 8.84 33.58
N GLY A 381 -42.42 9.20 32.31
CA GLY A 381 -42.30 10.58 31.86
C GLY A 381 -40.94 11.21 32.20
N ASN A 382 -40.41 12.02 31.27
CA ASN A 382 -39.27 12.92 31.44
C ASN A 382 -37.98 12.27 31.99
N ILE A 383 -37.64 11.07 31.50
CA ILE A 383 -36.37 10.39 31.84
C ILE A 383 -35.24 10.89 30.92
N GLN A 384 -34.06 11.14 31.49
CA GLN A 384 -32.87 11.46 30.70
C GLN A 384 -32.52 10.33 29.72
N PRO A 385 -32.31 10.61 28.42
CA PRO A 385 -31.99 9.58 27.43
C PRO A 385 -30.73 8.77 27.77
N THR A 386 -29.83 9.32 28.59
CA THR A 386 -28.58 8.72 29.05
C THR A 386 -28.74 7.82 30.29
N LEU A 387 -29.91 7.74 30.92
CA LEU A 387 -30.11 7.02 32.19
C LEU A 387 -29.64 5.56 32.13
N LEU A 388 -30.01 4.83 31.07
CA LEU A 388 -29.60 3.44 30.85
C LEU A 388 -28.14 3.29 30.40
N PHE A 389 -27.43 4.39 30.14
CA PHE A 389 -26.00 4.46 29.84
C PHE A 389 -25.15 4.81 31.07
N GLU A 390 -25.75 5.49 32.05
CA GLU A 390 -25.10 5.93 33.30
C GLU A 390 -25.21 4.89 34.42
N HIS A 391 -26.32 4.12 34.44
CA HIS A 391 -26.64 3.17 35.52
C HIS A 391 -26.57 1.71 35.03
N LYS A 392 -25.77 0.90 35.74
CA LYS A 392 -25.35 -0.45 35.28
C LYS A 392 -26.29 -1.59 35.68
N THR A 393 -27.13 -1.38 36.69
CA THR A 393 -28.04 -2.40 37.25
C THR A 393 -29.46 -1.86 37.36
N ILE A 394 -30.47 -2.74 37.29
CA ILE A 394 -31.89 -2.37 37.48
C ILE A 394 -32.08 -1.65 38.82
N LYS A 395 -31.36 -2.08 39.86
CA LYS A 395 -31.32 -1.41 41.17
C LYS A 395 -30.79 0.02 41.11
N SER A 396 -29.67 0.25 40.42
CA SER A 396 -29.11 1.61 40.31
C SER A 396 -30.02 2.57 39.52
N ILE A 397 -30.74 2.05 38.52
CA ILE A 397 -31.77 2.82 37.79
C ILE A 397 -32.95 3.14 38.69
N ALA A 398 -33.45 2.16 39.45
CA ALA A 398 -34.55 2.36 40.39
C ALA A 398 -34.19 3.38 41.48
N MET A 399 -32.95 3.37 41.98
CA MET A 399 -32.46 4.34 42.95
C MET A 399 -32.35 5.76 42.38
N GLU A 400 -31.84 5.92 41.15
CA GLU A 400 -31.75 7.24 40.50
C GLU A 400 -33.13 7.86 40.27
N LEU A 401 -34.08 7.03 39.81
CA LEU A 401 -35.47 7.45 39.60
C LEU A 401 -36.21 7.77 40.90
N MET A 402 -35.71 7.28 42.06
CA MET A 402 -36.20 7.69 43.38
C MET A 402 -35.53 8.96 43.92
N GLY A 403 -34.27 9.21 43.57
CA GLY A 403 -33.48 10.35 44.06
C GLY A 403 -33.75 11.66 43.31
N SER A 404 -34.20 11.57 42.06
CA SER A 404 -34.63 12.71 41.25
C SER A 404 -35.91 13.36 41.84
N ARG A 405 -36.03 14.69 41.83
CA ARG A 405 -37.15 15.49 42.40
C ARG A 405 -38.54 15.23 41.78
N HIS A 406 -38.75 14.10 41.11
CA HIS A 406 -40.02 13.65 40.56
C HIS A 406 -40.27 12.24 41.08
N ASN A 407 -40.81 12.14 42.29
CA ASN A 407 -41.27 10.86 42.85
C ASN A 407 -42.50 10.39 42.03
N PRO A 408 -42.40 9.34 41.19
CA PRO A 408 -43.49 8.96 40.27
C PRO A 408 -44.68 8.31 40.99
N VAL A 409 -44.54 8.00 42.28
CA VAL A 409 -45.55 7.28 43.08
C VAL A 409 -46.83 8.10 43.26
N GLU A 410 -46.79 9.42 43.10
CA GLU A 410 -48.00 10.26 43.13
C GLU A 410 -48.72 10.36 41.76
N ASN A 411 -48.07 10.05 40.63
CA ASN A 411 -48.62 10.30 39.29
C ASN A 411 -49.18 9.05 38.55
N ILE A 412 -49.16 7.87 39.18
CA ILE A 412 -49.74 6.65 38.58
C ILE A 412 -51.28 6.61 38.75
N ALA A 413 -51.84 7.38 39.70
CA ALA A 413 -53.29 7.44 39.91
C ALA A 413 -54.05 8.25 38.84
N ASP A 414 -53.39 9.21 38.18
CA ASP A 414 -54.07 10.14 37.25
C ASP A 414 -54.08 9.68 35.79
N ASN A 415 -53.19 8.79 35.39
CA ASN A 415 -53.06 8.35 33.99
C ASN A 415 -53.97 7.17 33.57
N VAL A 416 -54.86 6.69 34.44
CA VAL A 416 -55.84 5.65 34.11
C VAL A 416 -57.20 6.23 33.70
N LYS A 417 -57.45 7.54 33.86
CA LYS A 417 -58.77 8.15 33.57
C LYS A 417 -58.92 8.86 32.23
N ASN A 418 -57.84 9.24 31.53
CA ASN A 418 -57.95 10.02 30.29
C ASN A 418 -57.39 9.28 29.08
N LYS A 419 -58.14 8.29 28.60
CA LYS A 419 -58.06 7.80 27.21
C LYS A 419 -59.46 7.56 26.65
N ALA A 420 -60.10 8.65 26.25
CA ALA A 420 -61.18 8.64 25.25
C ALA A 420 -61.28 10.03 24.61
N GLY A 421 -61.09 10.11 23.29
CA GLY A 421 -61.44 11.29 22.50
C GLY A 421 -60.35 11.79 21.55
N PHE A 422 -60.33 11.26 20.33
CA PHE A 422 -59.84 11.95 19.12
C PHE A 422 -60.74 13.16 18.82
N VAL A 423 -60.19 14.34 18.47
CA VAL A 423 -60.70 15.27 17.43
C VAL A 423 -59.55 16.16 16.92
N PHE A 424 -59.61 16.47 15.61
CA PHE A 424 -58.69 17.20 14.74
C PHE A 424 -59.09 18.69 14.57
N CYS A 425 -58.13 19.52 14.15
CA CYS A 425 -58.23 20.87 13.53
C CYS A 425 -58.70 22.10 14.32
N GLY A 426 -58.02 23.24 14.07
CA GLY A 426 -58.57 24.59 14.26
C GLY A 426 -57.53 25.71 14.37
N GLU A 427 -57.38 26.49 13.30
CA GLU A 427 -56.60 27.73 13.16
C GLU A 427 -57.03 28.86 14.12
N THR A 428 -56.12 29.79 14.46
CA THR A 428 -56.13 31.23 14.07
C THR A 428 -55.37 32.13 15.05
N ASN A 429 -54.62 33.09 14.46
CA ASN A 429 -54.26 34.46 14.89
C ASN A 429 -53.59 34.64 16.27
N GLY A 430 -52.41 35.25 16.39
CA GLY A 430 -51.95 36.48 15.75
C GLY A 430 -51.86 37.55 16.84
N ASP A 431 -50.65 38.01 17.15
CA ASP A 431 -50.39 39.38 17.62
C ASP A 431 -48.88 39.66 17.61
N GLU A 432 -48.51 40.65 16.79
CA GLU A 432 -47.21 41.32 16.71
C GLU A 432 -47.00 42.25 17.90
N ILE A 433 -45.74 42.40 18.34
CA ILE A 433 -45.26 43.69 18.88
C ILE A 433 -43.85 43.97 18.30
N ASP A 434 -43.79 44.99 17.44
CA ASP A 434 -42.62 45.74 16.97
C ASP A 434 -42.11 46.66 18.10
N LEU A 435 -40.80 46.95 18.15
CA LEU A 435 -40.26 48.30 18.28
C LEU A 435 -38.73 48.35 18.03
N LYS A 436 -38.37 49.34 17.19
CA LYS A 436 -37.11 49.65 16.51
C LYS A 436 -36.00 50.34 17.34
N LYS A 437 -34.75 50.16 16.83
CA LYS A 437 -33.62 51.12 16.59
C LYS A 437 -32.96 51.95 17.72
N GLN A 438 -31.62 51.86 17.77
CA GLN A 438 -30.64 52.96 17.73
C GLN A 438 -29.23 52.33 17.60
N ASP A 439 -28.53 52.41 16.46
CA ASP A 439 -27.81 53.53 15.81
C ASP A 439 -26.30 53.52 16.10
N ASP A 440 -25.57 53.72 14.99
CA ASP A 440 -24.14 53.74 14.78
C ASP A 440 -23.36 54.75 15.63
N LYS A 441 -22.09 54.43 15.91
CA LYS A 441 -21.00 55.43 15.90
C LYS A 441 -19.63 54.82 15.61
N LYS A 442 -19.12 55.13 14.41
CA LYS A 442 -17.71 55.12 14.03
C LYS A 442 -16.89 56.03 14.95
N ILE A 443 -15.72 55.58 15.40
CA ILE A 443 -14.56 56.44 15.69
C ILE A 443 -13.28 55.80 15.15
N SER A 444 -12.55 56.60 14.39
CA SER A 444 -11.29 56.33 13.70
C SER A 444 -10.06 56.30 14.61
N ALA A 445 -9.02 55.63 14.09
CA ALA A 445 -7.59 55.62 14.43
C ALA A 445 -7.00 56.73 15.34
N GLY A 446 -6.06 56.31 16.20
CA GLY A 446 -5.07 57.21 16.82
C GLY A 446 -4.37 56.62 18.05
N HIS A 447 -3.09 56.27 17.89
CA HIS A 447 -2.11 55.82 18.88
C HIS A 447 -2.32 56.27 20.34
N LYS A 448 -2.18 55.33 21.27
CA LYS A 448 -1.44 55.51 22.53
C LYS A 448 -0.98 54.16 23.09
N GLU A 449 0.34 54.01 23.16
CA GLU A 449 1.05 52.98 23.92
C GLU A 449 0.55 52.97 25.37
N ALA A 450 0.18 51.79 25.85
CA ALA A 450 0.02 51.52 27.27
C ALA A 450 0.30 50.04 27.54
N GLY A 451 1.46 49.76 28.14
CA GLY A 451 1.71 48.59 28.97
C GLY A 451 1.84 47.26 28.24
N VAL A 452 3.07 46.94 27.82
CA VAL A 452 3.54 45.56 27.67
C VAL A 452 3.43 44.90 29.04
N ASN A 453 2.26 44.37 29.37
CA ASN A 453 2.16 43.26 30.30
C ASN A 453 2.66 42.06 29.52
N SER A 454 3.77 41.48 30.00
CA SER A 454 4.35 40.21 29.55
C SER A 454 3.26 39.14 29.44
N VAL A 455 2.71 38.97 28.24
CA VAL A 455 1.99 37.76 27.88
C VAL A 455 3.09 36.73 27.65
N ASP A 456 3.21 35.81 28.60
CA ASP A 456 4.08 34.63 28.66
C ASP A 456 4.90 34.32 27.38
N GLU A 457 6.19 34.66 27.37
CA GLU A 457 7.14 34.09 26.40
C GLU A 457 7.14 32.55 26.46
N SER A 458 6.79 31.98 27.62
CA SER A 458 6.63 30.54 27.85
C SER A 458 5.43 29.92 27.10
N SER A 459 4.37 30.68 26.85
CA SER A 459 3.18 30.24 26.11
C SER A 459 3.48 30.08 24.62
N SER A 460 4.33 30.94 24.07
CA SER A 460 4.71 30.91 22.65
C SER A 460 5.65 29.76 22.28
N MET A 461 6.39 29.18 23.24
CA MET A 461 7.35 28.11 22.97
C MET A 461 6.70 26.76 22.64
N ASN A 462 5.43 26.55 22.99
CA ASN A 462 4.74 25.28 22.78
C ASN A 462 3.79 25.28 21.56
N ASP A 463 3.62 26.44 20.92
CA ASP A 463 2.76 26.63 19.77
C ASP A 463 3.35 25.96 18.53
N ILE A 464 2.51 25.25 17.79
CA ILE A 464 2.89 24.57 16.55
C ILE A 464 2.17 25.23 15.38
N ALA A 465 2.93 25.71 14.40
CA ALA A 465 2.40 26.27 13.16
C ALA A 465 2.07 25.15 12.16
N ILE A 466 0.93 25.28 11.48
CA ILE A 466 0.62 24.55 10.26
C ILE A 466 1.15 25.40 9.09
N ILE A 467 2.18 24.88 8.41
CA ILE A 467 2.90 25.60 7.34
C ILE A 467 2.60 25.07 5.94
N GLY A 468 1.94 23.93 5.84
CA GLY A 468 1.46 23.38 4.59
C GLY A 468 0.24 22.50 4.82
N LEU A 469 -0.64 22.41 3.82
CA LEU A 469 -1.79 21.53 3.82
C LEU A 469 -2.05 20.97 2.41
N ASN A 470 -2.37 19.68 2.33
CA ASN A 470 -2.84 19.08 1.09
C ASN A 470 -3.78 17.89 1.38
N ALA A 471 -4.80 17.70 0.55
CA ALA A 471 -5.79 16.65 0.72
C ALA A 471 -6.56 16.34 -0.56
N ARG A 472 -7.11 15.12 -0.63
CA ARG A 472 -8.07 14.69 -1.65
C ARG A 472 -9.30 14.12 -0.96
N PHE A 473 -10.47 14.57 -1.38
CA PHE A 473 -11.76 14.16 -0.86
C PHE A 473 -12.74 13.83 -1.99
N PRO A 474 -13.85 13.14 -1.72
CA PRO A 474 -14.84 12.83 -2.74
C PRO A 474 -15.33 14.09 -3.46
N LYS A 475 -15.27 14.08 -4.80
CA LYS A 475 -15.53 15.24 -5.69
C LYS A 475 -14.63 16.47 -5.44
N ALA A 476 -13.44 16.27 -4.86
CA ALA A 476 -12.45 17.34 -4.65
C ALA A 476 -11.03 16.78 -4.81
N ALA A 477 -10.37 17.13 -5.91
CA ALA A 477 -9.01 16.70 -6.19
C ALA A 477 -7.95 17.43 -5.36
N ASN A 478 -8.32 18.54 -4.72
CA ASN A 478 -7.47 19.38 -3.89
C ASN A 478 -8.29 20.12 -2.82
N VAL A 479 -7.60 20.87 -1.96
CA VAL A 479 -8.18 21.62 -0.83
C VAL A 479 -9.06 22.80 -1.26
N ASP A 480 -8.77 23.43 -2.39
CA ASP A 480 -9.57 24.55 -2.92
C ASP A 480 -10.92 24.06 -3.43
N GLU A 481 -10.94 22.97 -4.19
CA GLU A 481 -12.17 22.29 -4.60
C GLU A 481 -12.97 21.80 -3.39
N PHE A 482 -12.29 21.28 -2.36
CA PHE A 482 -12.95 20.88 -1.13
C PHE A 482 -13.60 22.07 -0.43
N TRP A 483 -12.91 23.21 -0.35
CA TRP A 483 -13.46 24.45 0.19
C TRP A 483 -14.67 24.97 -0.60
N ASN A 484 -14.60 24.91 -1.93
CA ASN A 484 -15.73 25.26 -2.80
C ASN A 484 -16.93 24.33 -2.57
N ASN A 485 -16.70 23.04 -2.36
CA ASN A 485 -17.75 22.09 -2.03
C ASN A 485 -18.39 22.40 -0.67
N LEU A 486 -17.60 22.70 0.36
CA LEU A 486 -18.08 23.05 1.70
C LEU A 486 -18.91 24.34 1.67
N THR A 487 -18.39 25.40 1.07
CA THR A 487 -19.08 26.71 0.99
C THR A 487 -20.30 26.66 0.07
N GLY A 488 -20.29 25.80 -0.95
CA GLY A 488 -21.42 25.54 -1.83
C GLY A 488 -22.47 24.58 -1.29
N GLY A 489 -22.24 23.94 -0.13
CA GLY A 489 -23.16 22.93 0.43
C GLY A 489 -23.30 21.68 -0.45
N ILE A 490 -22.25 21.32 -1.19
CA ILE A 490 -22.26 20.21 -2.15
C ILE A 490 -22.14 18.88 -1.42
N SER A 491 -23.09 17.97 -1.69
CA SER A 491 -22.99 16.58 -1.22
C SER A 491 -22.11 15.74 -2.16
N SER A 492 -21.03 15.18 -1.60
CA SER A 492 -20.14 14.25 -2.30
C SER A 492 -20.47 12.77 -2.06
N ILE A 493 -21.66 12.49 -1.52
CA ILE A 493 -22.15 11.12 -1.35
C ILE A 493 -22.70 10.61 -2.69
N GLY A 494 -22.39 9.35 -2.99
CA GLY A 494 -22.91 8.62 -4.14
C GLY A 494 -23.01 7.13 -3.86
N GLU A 495 -23.47 6.37 -4.84
CA GLU A 495 -23.42 4.90 -4.76
C GLU A 495 -21.98 4.39 -4.86
N VAL A 496 -21.73 3.18 -4.38
CA VAL A 496 -20.45 2.48 -4.60
C VAL A 496 -20.14 2.46 -6.12
N PRO A 497 -18.99 2.98 -6.57
CA PRO A 497 -18.64 2.99 -7.99
C PRO A 497 -18.47 1.58 -8.56
N GLU A 498 -18.85 1.37 -9.81
CA GLU A 498 -18.75 0.08 -10.52
C GLU A 498 -17.33 -0.52 -10.49
N GLY A 499 -16.30 0.32 -10.52
CA GLY A 499 -14.90 -0.11 -10.47
C GLY A 499 -14.40 -0.64 -9.11
N ARG A 500 -15.23 -0.67 -8.05
CA ARG A 500 -14.83 -1.14 -6.71
C ARG A 500 -15.15 -2.60 -6.48
N TRP A 501 -16.44 -2.93 -6.52
CA TRP A 501 -16.96 -4.29 -6.46
C TRP A 501 -18.40 -4.28 -6.97
N ASP A 502 -18.86 -5.41 -7.48
CA ASP A 502 -20.25 -5.60 -7.88
C ASP A 502 -21.20 -5.42 -6.69
N MET A 503 -21.88 -4.27 -6.64
CA MET A 503 -22.76 -3.94 -5.53
C MET A 503 -24.05 -4.77 -5.56
N GLU A 504 -24.50 -5.27 -6.71
CA GLU A 504 -25.69 -6.13 -6.80
C GLU A 504 -25.47 -7.46 -6.04
N GLN A 505 -24.22 -7.95 -6.02
CA GLN A 505 -23.86 -9.15 -5.28
C GLN A 505 -23.90 -8.97 -3.75
N PHE A 506 -23.70 -7.76 -3.22
CA PHE A 506 -23.57 -7.54 -1.78
C PHE A 506 -24.70 -6.69 -1.19
N TYR A 507 -25.47 -5.99 -2.01
CA TYR A 507 -26.58 -5.18 -1.56
C TYR A 507 -27.82 -6.02 -1.28
N ASN A 508 -28.48 -5.75 -0.15
CA ASN A 508 -29.86 -6.14 0.10
C ASN A 508 -30.48 -5.10 1.04
N PRO A 509 -31.54 -4.38 0.65
CA PRO A 509 -32.15 -3.35 1.49
C PRO A 509 -32.65 -3.88 2.85
N ASN A 510 -32.96 -5.18 2.95
CA ASN A 510 -33.37 -5.83 4.20
C ASN A 510 -32.17 -6.34 5.02
N GLY A 511 -30.94 -6.16 4.53
CA GLY A 511 -29.73 -6.74 5.07
C GLY A 511 -29.69 -8.27 4.96
N GLY A 512 -28.87 -8.89 5.79
CA GLY A 512 -28.74 -10.35 5.89
C GLY A 512 -27.28 -10.83 5.97
N PRO A 513 -27.05 -12.13 6.19
CA PRO A 513 -25.71 -12.70 6.22
C PRO A 513 -24.94 -12.39 4.93
N GLY A 514 -23.78 -11.77 5.05
CA GLY A 514 -22.94 -11.39 3.90
C GLY A 514 -23.51 -10.26 3.02
N LYS A 515 -24.54 -9.53 3.49
CA LYS A 515 -25.18 -8.45 2.75
C LYS A 515 -25.05 -7.12 3.48
N SER A 516 -24.92 -6.04 2.71
CA SER A 516 -25.03 -4.65 3.17
C SER A 516 -26.40 -4.09 2.83
N TYR A 517 -27.05 -3.40 3.78
CA TYR A 517 -28.29 -2.66 3.49
C TYR A 517 -28.03 -1.25 2.97
N CYS A 518 -26.80 -0.78 3.05
CA CYS A 518 -26.38 0.52 2.55
C CYS A 518 -25.46 0.34 1.34
N LYS A 519 -25.65 1.22 0.36
CA LYS A 519 -24.87 1.31 -0.88
C LYS A 519 -24.27 2.71 -1.09
N TRP A 520 -24.41 3.59 -0.10
CA TRP A 520 -24.02 5.00 -0.16
C TRP A 520 -22.72 5.26 0.57
N GLY A 521 -21.89 6.13 0.02
CA GLY A 521 -20.64 6.58 0.63
C GLY A 521 -19.99 7.72 -0.16
N GLY A 522 -18.94 8.31 0.41
CA GLY A 522 -18.06 9.22 -0.32
C GLY A 522 -16.88 8.45 -0.89
N PHE A 523 -16.65 8.50 -2.19
CA PHE A 523 -15.57 7.75 -2.85
C PHE A 523 -14.61 8.66 -3.59
N LEU A 524 -13.32 8.36 -3.49
CA LEU A 524 -12.28 8.97 -4.31
C LEU A 524 -12.28 8.37 -5.71
N GLU A 525 -11.98 9.21 -6.69
CA GLU A 525 -11.78 8.81 -8.08
C GLU A 525 -10.32 8.42 -8.32
N GLY A 526 -10.10 7.41 -9.16
CA GLY A 526 -8.77 7.03 -9.63
C GLY A 526 -7.82 6.54 -8.53
N VAL A 527 -8.34 5.86 -7.49
CA VAL A 527 -7.50 5.28 -6.40
C VAL A 527 -6.50 4.22 -6.89
N ASP A 528 -6.70 3.71 -8.11
CA ASP A 528 -5.82 2.78 -8.80
C ASP A 528 -4.67 3.46 -9.55
N ARG A 529 -4.77 4.78 -9.80
CA ARG A 529 -3.78 5.58 -10.52
C ARG A 529 -2.62 5.95 -9.59
N PHE A 530 -1.41 5.97 -10.14
CA PHE A 530 -0.19 6.37 -9.42
C PHE A 530 0.96 6.58 -10.40
N GLU A 531 1.70 7.67 -10.26
CA GLU A 531 2.89 7.94 -11.08
C GLU A 531 4.12 7.25 -10.48
N ALA A 532 4.26 5.95 -10.73
CA ALA A 532 5.29 5.13 -10.08
C ALA A 532 6.72 5.56 -10.43
N SER A 533 6.97 5.96 -11.68
CA SER A 533 8.31 6.32 -12.16
C SER A 533 8.88 7.54 -11.43
N PHE A 534 8.01 8.53 -11.18
CA PHE A 534 8.33 9.74 -10.43
C PHE A 534 8.81 9.43 -9.01
N PHE A 535 8.21 8.44 -8.35
CA PHE A 535 8.58 8.03 -6.99
C PHE A 535 9.70 6.98 -6.95
N ASN A 536 10.40 6.73 -8.07
CA ASN A 536 11.42 5.69 -8.21
C ASN A 536 10.90 4.28 -7.85
N ILE A 537 9.64 3.99 -8.16
CA ILE A 537 8.98 2.71 -7.90
C ILE A 537 8.73 2.00 -9.23
N SER A 538 9.11 0.72 -9.30
CA SER A 538 8.84 -0.08 -10.50
C SER A 538 7.33 -0.32 -10.68
N PRO A 539 6.79 -0.39 -11.91
CA PRO A 539 5.37 -0.68 -12.14
C PRO A 539 4.91 -1.96 -11.43
N ARG A 540 5.75 -3.00 -11.41
CA ARG A 540 5.44 -4.26 -10.73
C ARG A 540 5.31 -4.11 -9.21
N GLU A 541 6.13 -3.25 -8.60
CA GLU A 541 6.00 -2.94 -7.18
C GLU A 541 4.73 -2.11 -6.94
N ALA A 542 4.47 -1.08 -7.74
CA ALA A 542 3.30 -0.22 -7.63
C ALA A 542 1.97 -0.98 -7.71
N GLU A 543 1.87 -2.01 -8.56
CA GLU A 543 0.71 -2.92 -8.64
C GLU A 543 0.44 -3.63 -7.31
N LEU A 544 1.50 -4.02 -6.60
CA LEU A 544 1.41 -4.75 -5.35
C LEU A 544 1.27 -3.82 -4.14
N MET A 545 1.55 -2.52 -4.30
CA MET A 545 1.38 -1.51 -3.27
C MET A 545 -0.08 -1.20 -2.99
N ASP A 546 -0.42 -1.20 -1.70
CA ASP A 546 -1.69 -0.68 -1.22
C ASP A 546 -1.89 0.75 -1.77
N PRO A 547 -3.03 1.04 -2.46
CA PRO A 547 -3.40 2.39 -2.88
C PRO A 547 -3.22 3.47 -1.82
N GLN A 548 -3.36 3.12 -0.54
CA GLN A 548 -3.16 4.06 0.56
C GLN A 548 -1.72 4.58 0.62
N GLN A 549 -0.72 3.74 0.34
CA GLN A 549 0.67 4.17 0.29
C GLN A 549 0.88 5.15 -0.87
N ARG A 550 0.35 4.79 -2.05
CA ARG A 550 0.49 5.54 -3.30
C ARG A 550 -0.13 6.94 -3.21
N LEU A 551 -1.38 7.02 -2.78
CA LEU A 551 -2.09 8.29 -2.63
C LEU A 551 -1.46 9.18 -1.54
N PHE A 552 -0.97 8.58 -0.45
CA PHE A 552 -0.31 9.36 0.60
C PHE A 552 1.01 9.97 0.10
N MET A 553 1.77 9.25 -0.75
CA MET A 553 2.98 9.79 -1.39
C MET A 553 2.68 11.00 -2.28
N GLU A 554 1.63 10.92 -3.12
CA GLU A 554 1.19 12.05 -3.95
C GLU A 554 0.76 13.26 -3.10
N VAL A 555 -0.01 13.01 -2.04
CA VAL A 555 -0.47 14.10 -1.15
C VAL A 555 0.70 14.75 -0.43
N VAL A 556 1.68 13.98 0.05
CA VAL A 556 2.86 14.53 0.72
C VAL A 556 3.74 15.31 -0.26
N TRP A 557 3.82 14.90 -1.52
CA TRP A 557 4.51 15.71 -2.54
C TRP A 557 3.90 17.11 -2.64
N GLY A 558 2.60 17.20 -2.92
CA GLY A 558 1.93 18.51 -3.01
C GLY A 558 1.91 19.28 -1.68
N LEU A 559 1.98 18.58 -0.54
CA LEU A 559 2.11 19.22 0.78
C LEU A 559 3.44 19.96 0.94
N ILE A 560 4.54 19.33 0.49
CA ILE A 560 5.88 19.92 0.57
C ILE A 560 5.97 21.13 -0.37
N GLU A 561 5.37 21.03 -1.56
CA GLU A 561 5.26 22.15 -2.50
C GLU A 561 4.43 23.31 -1.93
N ASP A 562 3.27 23.03 -1.33
CA ASP A 562 2.41 24.04 -0.70
C ASP A 562 3.14 24.77 0.44
N ALA A 563 3.94 24.05 1.23
CA ALA A 563 4.76 24.64 2.28
C ALA A 563 5.97 25.44 1.76
N GLY A 564 6.25 25.45 0.46
CA GLY A 564 7.38 26.17 -0.14
C GLY A 564 8.73 25.46 0.00
N TYR A 565 8.73 24.14 0.23
CA TYR A 565 9.93 23.31 0.35
C TYR A 565 10.13 22.41 -0.86
N THR A 566 11.31 21.78 -0.94
CA THR A 566 11.64 20.72 -1.90
C THR A 566 12.16 19.50 -1.14
N PRO A 567 12.27 18.32 -1.78
CA PRO A 567 12.92 17.14 -1.17
C PRO A 567 14.33 17.41 -0.63
N GLU A 568 15.04 18.38 -1.18
CA GLU A 568 16.39 18.78 -0.79
C GLU A 568 16.42 19.79 0.34
N THR A 569 15.39 20.65 0.46
CA THR A 569 15.37 21.76 1.43
C THR A 569 14.54 21.45 2.68
N ILE A 570 13.67 20.45 2.64
CA ILE A 570 12.97 19.98 3.84
C ILE A 570 13.96 19.51 4.90
N ASN A 571 13.66 19.79 6.16
CA ASN A 571 14.50 19.38 7.28
C ASN A 571 14.63 17.84 7.30
N ARG A 572 15.85 17.30 7.27
CA ARG A 572 16.09 15.85 7.35
C ARG A 572 15.56 15.26 8.64
N ASP A 573 15.52 16.03 9.73
CA ASP A 573 14.91 15.63 11.00
C ASP A 573 13.38 15.85 11.02
N THR A 574 12.69 15.58 9.91
CA THR A 574 11.22 15.63 9.85
C THR A 574 10.64 14.29 10.28
N GLY A 575 9.71 14.30 11.23
CA GLY A 575 8.93 13.12 11.59
C GLY A 575 7.72 12.92 10.67
N VAL A 576 7.27 11.68 10.49
CA VAL A 576 6.10 11.31 9.69
C VAL A 576 5.14 10.48 10.54
N PHE A 577 3.92 10.99 10.73
CA PHE A 577 2.89 10.40 11.57
C PHE A 577 1.62 10.22 10.75
N VAL A 578 1.17 8.97 10.54
CA VAL A 578 0.04 8.69 9.65
C VAL A 578 -1.01 7.85 10.34
N GLY A 579 -2.24 8.37 10.38
CA GLY A 579 -3.41 7.70 10.92
C GLY A 579 -4.15 6.89 9.85
N LEU A 580 -4.39 5.61 10.11
CA LEU A 580 -5.10 4.72 9.19
C LEU A 580 -5.69 3.52 9.95
N ILE A 581 -6.76 2.94 9.41
CA ILE A 581 -7.66 2.03 10.16
C ILE A 581 -7.85 0.69 9.46
N ALA A 582 -7.86 0.68 8.13
CA ALA A 582 -8.19 -0.48 7.34
C ALA A 582 -7.05 -0.87 6.39
N SER A 583 -6.81 -2.18 6.29
CA SER A 583 -5.94 -2.76 5.27
C SER A 583 -6.78 -3.72 4.43
N ASP A 584 -7.77 -3.17 3.71
CA ASP A 584 -8.62 -3.96 2.82
C ASP A 584 -7.75 -4.72 1.79
N TYR A 585 -6.65 -4.09 1.36
CA TYR A 585 -5.67 -4.64 0.43
C TYR A 585 -4.87 -5.83 0.97
N ASN A 586 -4.83 -6.05 2.30
CA ASN A 586 -4.18 -7.23 2.89
C ASN A 586 -4.74 -8.54 2.35
N THR A 587 -6.01 -8.59 1.97
CA THR A 587 -6.63 -9.80 1.41
C THR A 587 -5.95 -10.20 0.10
N LEU A 588 -5.61 -9.22 -0.73
CA LEU A 588 -4.93 -9.44 -2.01
C LEU A 588 -3.45 -9.76 -1.81
N THR A 589 -2.76 -9.05 -0.91
CA THR A 589 -1.33 -9.31 -0.66
C THR A 589 -1.09 -10.66 0.02
N ASN A 590 -2.00 -11.09 0.90
CA ASN A 590 -2.03 -12.45 1.46
C ASN A 590 -2.11 -13.51 0.36
N HIS A 591 -3.04 -13.31 -0.58
CA HIS A 591 -3.21 -14.24 -1.69
C HIS A 591 -1.98 -14.28 -2.60
N ALA A 592 -1.43 -13.12 -2.95
CA ALA A 592 -0.21 -13.01 -3.75
C ALA A 592 0.97 -13.75 -3.10
N ALA A 593 1.10 -13.69 -1.77
CA ALA A 593 2.11 -14.44 -1.04
C ALA A 593 1.90 -15.96 -1.13
N ILE A 594 0.66 -16.44 -0.95
CA ILE A 594 0.31 -17.88 -1.08
C ILE A 594 0.59 -18.39 -2.50
N CYS A 595 0.30 -17.59 -3.53
CA CYS A 595 0.56 -17.93 -4.92
C CYS A 595 2.04 -17.77 -5.34
N GLY A 596 2.89 -17.23 -4.46
CA GLY A 596 4.30 -16.96 -4.76
C GLY A 596 4.52 -15.78 -5.73
N GLU A 597 3.54 -14.89 -5.87
CA GLU A 597 3.56 -13.71 -6.74
C GLU A 597 4.20 -12.48 -6.09
N SER A 598 4.24 -12.44 -4.75
CA SER A 598 4.93 -11.42 -3.96
C SER A 598 5.66 -12.06 -2.78
N ALA A 599 6.92 -11.67 -2.58
CA ALA A 599 7.69 -12.04 -1.39
C ALA A 599 7.49 -11.06 -0.23
N TYR A 600 6.86 -9.90 -0.48
CA TYR A 600 6.72 -8.82 0.48
C TYR A 600 5.27 -8.40 0.66
N ARG A 601 4.90 -8.07 1.89
CA ARG A 601 3.54 -7.75 2.28
C ARG A 601 3.28 -6.25 2.12
N ASN A 602 3.06 -5.81 0.90
CA ASN A 602 2.97 -4.40 0.48
C ASN A 602 1.71 -3.62 0.98
N SER A 603 1.14 -3.99 2.12
CA SER A 603 -0.10 -3.42 2.68
C SER A 603 -0.07 -3.25 4.20
N ASP A 604 1.09 -3.45 4.82
CA ASP A 604 1.26 -3.18 6.25
C ASP A 604 1.32 -1.68 6.52
N TYR A 605 0.68 -1.26 7.62
CA TYR A 605 0.48 0.13 7.99
C TYR A 605 1.76 0.95 8.12
N TYR A 606 2.83 0.37 8.69
CA TYR A 606 4.10 1.07 8.86
C TYR A 606 4.73 1.53 7.55
N GLN A 607 4.37 0.92 6.42
CA GLN A 607 4.94 1.26 5.12
C GLN A 607 4.47 2.60 4.61
N VAL A 608 3.28 3.07 5.02
CA VAL A 608 2.77 4.39 4.60
C VAL A 608 3.71 5.50 5.07
N PRO A 609 4.00 5.69 6.38
CA PRO A 609 4.98 6.68 6.82
C PRO A 609 6.41 6.33 6.38
N ASN A 610 6.81 5.05 6.42
CA ASN A 610 8.18 4.69 6.08
C ASN A 610 8.54 4.93 4.62
N ARG A 611 7.59 4.82 3.68
CA ARG A 611 7.85 5.16 2.28
C ARG A 611 8.07 6.66 2.08
N ILE A 612 7.38 7.49 2.84
CA ILE A 612 7.64 8.94 2.86
C ILE A 612 9.04 9.20 3.41
N SER A 613 9.35 8.66 4.59
CA SER A 613 10.66 8.83 5.22
C SER A 613 11.78 8.32 4.32
N TYR A 614 11.59 7.19 3.63
CA TYR A 614 12.55 6.64 2.68
C TYR A 614 12.72 7.52 1.44
N PHE A 615 11.63 7.95 0.81
CA PHE A 615 11.69 8.70 -0.44
C PHE A 615 12.32 10.09 -0.26
N TYR A 616 12.01 10.78 0.84
CA TYR A 616 12.54 12.11 1.15
C TYR A 616 13.77 12.08 2.06
N ASP A 617 14.37 10.91 2.35
CA ASP A 617 15.51 10.76 3.27
C ASP A 617 15.28 11.47 4.63
N LEU A 618 14.12 11.24 5.25
CA LEU A 618 13.76 11.81 6.54
C LEU A 618 14.15 10.86 7.68
N HIS A 619 14.81 11.40 8.69
CA HIS A 619 15.43 10.66 9.79
C HIS A 619 14.69 10.84 11.13
N GLY A 620 13.60 11.62 11.14
CA GLY A 620 12.73 11.77 12.30
C GLY A 620 11.84 10.53 12.57
N PRO A 621 10.98 10.57 13.61
CA PRO A 621 10.09 9.46 13.93
C PRO A 621 9.15 9.12 12.77
N SER A 622 9.03 7.84 12.41
CA SER A 622 8.18 7.38 11.30
C SER A 622 7.16 6.37 11.81
N ILE A 623 5.91 6.80 12.01
CA ILE A 623 4.92 6.10 12.83
C ILE A 623 3.57 6.01 12.12
N ALA A 624 3.04 4.79 12.05
CA ALA A 624 1.66 4.53 11.70
C ALA A 624 0.85 4.33 12.98
N VAL A 625 -0.33 4.93 13.07
CA VAL A 625 -1.21 4.85 14.25
C VAL A 625 -2.62 4.44 13.86
N ASP A 626 -3.19 3.51 14.63
CA ASP A 626 -4.57 3.07 14.51
C ASP A 626 -5.29 3.24 15.85
N THR A 627 -6.19 4.22 15.88
CA THR A 627 -7.18 4.44 16.96
C THR A 627 -8.59 4.45 16.38
N ALA A 628 -8.83 3.71 15.30
CA ALA A 628 -10.06 3.78 14.51
C ALA A 628 -10.37 5.22 14.05
N CYS A 629 -11.61 5.69 14.20
CA CYS A 629 -12.06 6.95 13.59
C CYS A 629 -11.26 8.19 14.02
N SER A 630 -10.50 8.13 15.12
CA SER A 630 -9.64 9.23 15.60
C SER A 630 -8.19 9.17 15.11
N SER A 631 -7.80 8.20 14.26
CA SER A 631 -6.39 7.97 13.89
C SER A 631 -5.67 9.20 13.36
N ALA A 632 -6.30 10.01 12.49
CA ALA A 632 -5.69 11.24 11.97
C ALA A 632 -5.43 12.28 13.08
N GLY A 633 -6.38 12.43 14.02
CA GLY A 633 -6.22 13.31 15.18
C GLY A 633 -5.13 12.82 16.15
N MET A 634 -5.02 11.50 16.32
CA MET A 634 -3.94 10.91 17.13
C MET A 634 -2.57 11.11 16.47
N ALA A 635 -2.47 10.96 15.15
CA ALA A 635 -1.25 11.24 14.39
C ALA A 635 -0.81 12.71 14.56
N LEU A 636 -1.75 13.65 14.46
CA LEU A 636 -1.51 15.07 14.71
C LEU A 636 -1.06 15.34 16.15
N HIS A 637 -1.69 14.71 17.13
CA HIS A 637 -1.30 14.83 18.54
C HIS A 637 0.13 14.32 18.78
N LEU A 638 0.48 13.15 18.24
CA LEU A 638 1.83 12.59 18.34
C LEU A 638 2.88 13.50 17.67
N ALA A 639 2.59 14.00 16.47
CA ALA A 639 3.47 14.94 15.76
C ALA A 639 3.73 16.21 16.59
N CYS A 640 2.68 16.82 17.14
CA CYS A 640 2.82 17.99 18.02
C CYS A 640 3.62 17.67 19.29
N ALA A 641 3.40 16.50 19.89
CA ALA A 641 4.13 16.07 21.07
C ALA A 641 5.62 15.85 20.77
N SER A 642 5.97 15.24 19.64
CA SER A 642 7.36 15.04 19.22
C SER A 642 8.07 16.35 18.91
N LEU A 643 7.40 17.30 18.23
CA LEU A 643 7.93 18.65 17.99
C LEU A 643 8.22 19.38 19.31
N ARG A 644 7.28 19.36 20.27
CA ARG A 644 7.45 20.00 21.58
C ARG A 644 8.59 19.39 22.40
N LYS A 645 8.84 18.09 22.25
CA LYS A 645 9.96 17.40 22.91
C LYS A 645 11.30 17.58 22.19
N GLY A 646 11.30 18.15 20.98
CA GLY A 646 12.49 18.23 20.14
C GLY A 646 12.95 16.86 19.61
N GLU A 647 12.03 15.90 19.47
CA GLU A 647 12.30 14.60 18.82
C GLU A 647 12.40 14.73 17.29
N CYS A 648 11.88 15.82 16.74
CA CYS A 648 12.01 16.21 15.34
C CYS A 648 11.90 17.74 15.18
N GLY A 649 12.54 18.30 14.15
CA GLY A 649 12.52 19.75 13.86
C GLY A 649 11.33 20.21 13.00
N ALA A 650 10.68 19.28 12.30
CA ALA A 650 9.42 19.45 11.59
C ALA A 650 8.62 18.13 11.66
N ALA A 651 7.33 18.15 11.34
CA ALA A 651 6.54 16.92 11.28
C ALA A 651 5.46 16.94 10.19
N ILE A 652 5.34 15.85 9.46
CA ILE A 652 4.22 15.54 8.59
C ILE A 652 3.21 14.74 9.42
N ALA A 653 1.99 15.25 9.53
CA ALA A 653 0.89 14.57 10.19
C ALA A 653 -0.28 14.42 9.24
N GLY A 654 -0.81 13.22 9.08
CA GLY A 654 -1.91 12.99 8.14
C GLY A 654 -2.74 11.76 8.46
N GLY A 655 -3.71 11.50 7.58
CA GLY A 655 -4.49 10.28 7.64
C GLY A 655 -5.05 9.89 6.28
N ILE A 656 -5.34 8.60 6.14
CA ILE A 656 -5.89 8.02 4.93
C ILE A 656 -6.90 6.92 5.24
N ASN A 657 -7.97 6.87 4.46
CA ASN A 657 -8.97 5.80 4.49
C ASN A 657 -9.52 5.55 3.08
N LEU A 658 -9.46 4.28 2.62
CA LEU A 658 -10.00 3.85 1.33
C LEU A 658 -10.79 2.55 1.46
N PHE A 659 -12.00 2.50 0.93
CA PHE A 659 -12.84 1.31 0.81
C PHE A 659 -12.48 0.51 -0.45
N LEU A 660 -11.68 -0.54 -0.27
CA LEU A 660 -11.22 -1.39 -1.38
C LEU A 660 -11.88 -2.78 -1.39
N HIS A 661 -12.69 -3.11 -0.39
CA HIS A 661 -13.36 -4.40 -0.27
C HIS A 661 -14.76 -4.28 0.36
N PRO A 662 -15.77 -5.05 -0.09
CA PRO A 662 -17.16 -4.95 0.40
C PRO A 662 -17.35 -5.35 1.87
N SER A 663 -16.38 -6.06 2.47
CA SER A 663 -16.49 -6.56 3.85
C SER A 663 -16.80 -5.47 4.87
N ARG A 664 -16.25 -4.26 4.71
CA ARG A 664 -16.50 -3.17 5.66
C ARG A 664 -17.93 -2.65 5.60
N PHE A 665 -18.50 -2.52 4.40
CA PHE A 665 -19.92 -2.17 4.24
C PHE A 665 -20.84 -3.23 4.85
N ILE A 666 -20.51 -4.51 4.67
CA ILE A 666 -21.23 -5.63 5.28
C ILE A 666 -21.11 -5.58 6.81
N GLN A 667 -19.91 -5.39 7.36
CA GLN A 667 -19.67 -5.31 8.81
C GLN A 667 -20.40 -4.11 9.44
N TYR A 668 -20.33 -2.93 8.82
CA TYR A 668 -21.05 -1.75 9.29
C TYR A 668 -22.57 -1.91 9.20
N SER A 669 -23.06 -2.61 8.17
CA SER A 669 -24.48 -3.00 8.12
C SER A 669 -24.85 -3.98 9.23
N GLN A 670 -24.01 -4.96 9.55
CA GLN A 670 -24.24 -5.88 10.67
C GLN A 670 -24.25 -5.16 12.02
N MET A 671 -23.38 -4.17 12.19
CA MET A 671 -23.36 -3.27 13.36
C MET A 671 -24.54 -2.29 13.39
N LYS A 672 -25.31 -2.18 12.30
CA LYS A 672 -26.42 -1.24 12.13
C LYS A 672 -26.02 0.23 12.36
N VAL A 673 -24.82 0.61 11.91
CA VAL A 673 -24.32 1.99 12.07
C VAL A 673 -24.55 2.86 10.84
N LEU A 674 -24.86 2.26 9.68
CA LEU A 674 -25.01 3.00 8.43
C LEU A 674 -26.38 3.66 8.34
N SER A 675 -26.42 4.84 7.71
CA SER A 675 -27.69 5.47 7.33
C SER A 675 -28.44 4.57 6.34
N SER A 676 -29.77 4.62 6.41
CA SER A 676 -30.68 3.92 5.49
C SER A 676 -30.79 4.58 4.12
N ASP A 677 -30.32 5.82 3.99
CA ASP A 677 -30.35 6.62 2.76
C ASP A 677 -29.01 7.29 2.48
N ASP A 678 -28.98 8.16 1.47
CA ASP A 678 -27.81 8.90 0.99
C ASP A 678 -27.45 10.11 1.86
N LYS A 679 -28.03 10.24 3.06
CA LYS A 679 -27.84 11.40 3.93
C LYS A 679 -27.29 11.01 5.29
N CYS A 680 -26.21 11.70 5.67
CA CYS A 680 -25.82 11.85 7.05
C CYS A 680 -26.46 13.13 7.60
N ARG A 681 -27.15 13.04 8.75
CA ARG A 681 -27.91 14.15 9.35
C ARG A 681 -27.33 14.52 10.71
N PRO A 682 -26.12 15.11 10.78
CA PRO A 682 -25.54 15.52 12.05
C PRO A 682 -26.48 16.54 12.72
N PHE A 683 -26.92 16.24 13.95
CA PHE A 683 -27.86 17.05 14.72
C PHE A 683 -29.25 17.27 14.09
N GLY A 684 -29.58 16.57 13.00
CA GLY A 684 -30.82 16.71 12.25
C GLY A 684 -31.91 15.72 12.69
N GLU A 685 -33.17 16.13 12.58
CA GLU A 685 -34.32 15.26 12.80
C GLU A 685 -34.29 14.06 11.83
N GLY A 686 -34.64 12.87 12.34
CA GLY A 686 -34.69 11.65 11.52
C GLY A 686 -33.32 11.07 11.15
N ALA A 687 -32.25 11.38 11.89
CA ALA A 687 -30.96 10.71 11.72
C ALA A 687 -31.08 9.19 12.02
N THR A 688 -30.79 8.35 11.02
CA THR A 688 -30.89 6.89 11.13
C THR A 688 -29.54 6.17 11.21
N GLY A 689 -28.44 6.89 11.02
CA GLY A 689 -27.08 6.35 11.05
C GLY A 689 -26.07 7.31 10.43
N THR A 690 -24.86 6.83 10.19
CA THR A 690 -23.78 7.58 9.54
C THR A 690 -23.49 7.07 8.13
N LEU A 691 -22.86 7.89 7.31
CA LEU A 691 -22.26 7.48 6.05
C LEU A 691 -20.75 7.66 6.14
N TYR A 692 -20.00 6.72 5.60
CA TYR A 692 -18.55 6.80 5.58
C TYR A 692 -18.05 7.28 4.22
N GLY A 693 -16.87 7.91 4.26
CA GLY A 693 -16.20 8.42 3.08
C GLY A 693 -14.73 7.99 3.04
N GLU A 694 -14.19 8.00 1.85
CA GLU A 694 -12.77 7.93 1.59
C GLU A 694 -12.13 9.31 1.68
N GLY A 695 -10.83 9.35 1.92
CA GLY A 695 -10.09 10.59 1.95
C GLY A 695 -8.64 10.36 2.30
N VAL A 696 -7.81 11.30 1.87
CA VAL A 696 -6.40 11.40 2.25
C VAL A 696 -6.08 12.86 2.51
N GLY A 697 -5.37 13.14 3.60
CA GLY A 697 -4.94 14.50 3.92
C GLY A 697 -3.71 14.50 4.80
N ALA A 698 -2.89 15.52 4.65
CA ALA A 698 -1.67 15.72 5.43
C ALA A 698 -1.41 17.21 5.69
N LEU A 699 -0.72 17.47 6.79
CA LEU A 699 -0.28 18.78 7.26
C LEU A 699 1.23 18.74 7.49
N LEU A 700 1.91 19.84 7.19
CA LEU A 700 3.31 20.05 7.55
C LEU A 700 3.38 21.03 8.72
N LEU A 701 4.11 20.63 9.76
CA LEU A 701 4.11 21.29 11.07
C LEU A 701 5.53 21.69 11.47
N LYS A 702 5.64 22.84 12.15
CA LYS A 702 6.86 23.29 12.82
C LYS A 702 6.55 23.98 14.14
N PRO A 703 7.50 24.03 15.08
CA PRO A 703 7.44 25.01 16.17
C PRO A 703 7.22 26.42 15.60
N LEU A 704 6.28 27.19 16.16
CA LEU A 704 5.87 28.49 15.62
C LEU A 704 7.05 29.46 15.45
N ASN A 705 7.97 29.48 16.41
CA ASN A 705 9.18 30.30 16.35
C ASN A 705 10.09 29.94 15.17
N ALA A 706 10.20 28.65 14.82
CA ALA A 706 10.96 28.18 13.69
C ALA A 706 10.27 28.56 12.37
N ALA A 707 8.95 28.41 12.28
CA ALA A 707 8.17 28.83 11.12
C ALA A 707 8.33 30.33 10.83
N VAL A 708 8.23 31.17 11.87
CA VAL A 708 8.45 32.63 11.75
C VAL A 708 9.88 32.96 11.34
N ARG A 709 10.88 32.29 11.92
CA ARG A 709 12.29 32.48 11.58
C ARG A 709 12.57 32.13 10.12
N ASP A 710 11.98 31.04 9.65
CA ASP A 710 12.21 30.50 8.30
C ASP A 710 11.35 31.24 7.24
N GLY A 711 10.41 32.10 7.67
CA GLY A 711 9.55 32.89 6.79
C GLY A 711 8.42 32.07 6.15
N ASP A 712 8.02 30.99 6.80
CA ASP A 712 7.00 30.07 6.30
C ASP A 712 5.62 30.75 6.22
N HIS A 713 4.81 30.33 5.24
CA HIS A 713 3.38 30.65 5.26
C HIS A 713 2.73 29.91 6.44
N ILE A 714 1.94 30.61 7.26
CA ILE A 714 1.30 30.01 8.44
C ILE A 714 -0.22 30.05 8.23
N TYR A 715 -0.81 28.88 8.01
CA TYR A 715 -2.26 28.72 7.85
C TYR A 715 -3.01 28.85 9.17
N ALA A 716 -2.46 28.23 10.23
CA ALA A 716 -3.05 28.22 11.56
C ALA A 716 -2.00 27.85 12.62
N VAL A 717 -2.34 28.10 13.88
CA VAL A 717 -1.52 27.76 15.04
C VAL A 717 -2.27 26.79 15.95
N ILE A 718 -1.68 25.64 16.23
CA ILE A 718 -2.18 24.64 17.16
C ILE A 718 -1.71 25.03 18.57
N LYS A 719 -2.66 25.53 19.37
CA LYS A 719 -2.41 26.01 20.74
C LYS A 719 -2.29 24.89 21.78
N GLY A 720 -2.92 23.74 21.53
CA GLY A 720 -2.93 22.61 22.46
C GLY A 720 -3.81 21.47 21.95
N GLY A 721 -3.78 20.33 22.63
CA GLY A 721 -4.67 19.22 22.30
C GLY A 721 -4.53 18.04 23.25
N ALA A 722 -5.65 17.39 23.55
CA ALA A 722 -5.69 16.28 24.50
C ALA A 722 -6.13 14.97 23.84
N VAL A 723 -5.82 13.85 24.49
CA VAL A 723 -6.27 12.50 24.15
C VAL A 723 -6.68 11.75 25.42
N ASN A 724 -7.71 10.90 25.35
CA ASN A 724 -8.13 10.01 26.43
C ASN A 724 -8.87 8.77 25.88
N SER A 725 -9.49 7.98 26.76
CA SER A 725 -10.29 6.80 26.41
C SER A 725 -11.64 6.85 27.14
N GLY A 726 -12.69 6.33 26.50
CA GLY A 726 -14.02 6.23 27.12
C GLY A 726 -14.09 5.29 28.33
N GLY A 727 -13.06 4.47 28.56
CA GLY A 727 -13.03 3.53 29.68
C GLY A 727 -14.15 2.48 29.62
N ARG A 728 -14.64 2.05 30.78
CA ARG A 728 -15.74 1.05 30.86
C ARG A 728 -17.10 1.73 30.77
N THR A 729 -17.75 1.62 29.60
CA THR A 729 -19.13 2.03 29.32
C THR A 729 -20.09 0.82 29.25
N ASN A 730 -21.39 1.05 28.97
CA ASN A 730 -22.43 0.00 28.84
C ASN A 730 -22.38 -0.79 27.52
N GLY A 731 -21.23 -0.78 26.87
CA GLY A 731 -20.97 -1.50 25.64
C GLY A 731 -19.66 -1.06 25.04
N PHE A 732 -18.87 -1.99 24.51
CA PHE A 732 -17.53 -1.71 24.01
C PHE A 732 -17.46 -0.56 22.99
N THR A 733 -18.51 -0.37 22.19
CA THR A 733 -18.59 0.65 21.15
C THR A 733 -19.43 1.88 21.55
N VAL A 734 -19.89 1.94 22.80
CA VAL A 734 -20.75 3.02 23.29
C VAL A 734 -19.88 4.19 23.79
N PRO A 735 -20.08 5.41 23.27
CA PRO A 735 -19.31 6.58 23.69
C PRO A 735 -19.63 6.99 25.14
N SER A 736 -18.69 7.68 25.78
CA SER A 736 -18.84 8.21 27.15
C SER A 736 -18.88 9.74 27.12
N PRO A 737 -20.04 10.38 27.42
CA PRO A 737 -20.14 11.83 27.51
C PRO A 737 -19.20 12.44 28.55
N ALA A 738 -19.07 11.82 29.72
CA ALA A 738 -18.17 12.29 30.78
C ALA A 738 -16.70 12.29 30.34
N ALA A 739 -16.26 11.26 29.60
CA ALA A 739 -14.91 11.23 29.04
C ALA A 739 -14.72 12.29 27.95
N GLN A 740 -15.75 12.60 27.15
CA GLN A 740 -15.70 13.66 26.15
C GLN A 740 -15.62 15.05 26.80
N GLU A 741 -16.36 15.29 27.87
CA GLU A 741 -16.28 16.52 28.67
C GLU A 741 -14.87 16.72 29.24
N GLU A 742 -14.29 15.67 29.85
CA GLU A 742 -12.93 15.71 30.38
C GLU A 742 -11.90 16.00 29.27
N LEU A 743 -12.06 15.36 28.11
CA LEU A 743 -11.20 15.55 26.93
C LEU A 743 -11.20 17.02 26.48
N ILE A 744 -12.39 17.60 26.30
CA ILE A 744 -12.57 18.99 25.85
C ILE A 744 -12.00 19.96 26.89
N SER A 745 -12.32 19.75 28.17
CA SER A 745 -11.83 20.59 29.28
C SER A 745 -10.31 20.59 29.36
N LYS A 746 -9.68 19.42 29.16
CA LYS A 746 -8.22 19.30 29.14
C LYS A 746 -7.61 20.00 27.94
N ALA A 747 -8.20 19.87 26.76
CA ALA A 747 -7.72 20.54 25.55
C ALA A 747 -7.79 22.07 25.68
N LEU A 748 -8.90 22.62 26.19
CA LEU A 748 -9.06 24.06 26.45
C LEU A 748 -8.01 24.56 27.45
N LYS A 749 -7.86 23.86 28.58
CA LYS A 749 -6.85 24.18 29.59
C LYS A 749 -5.42 24.15 29.04
N GLU A 750 -5.08 23.16 28.22
CA GLU A 750 -3.75 23.07 27.59
C GLU A 750 -3.52 24.20 26.59
N SER A 751 -4.57 24.62 25.87
CA SER A 751 -4.50 25.72 24.91
C SER A 751 -4.45 27.12 25.52
N GLY A 752 -4.75 27.25 26.82
CA GLY A 752 -4.85 28.55 27.50
C GLY A 752 -6.05 29.39 27.04
N ILE A 753 -7.11 28.75 26.55
CA ILE A 753 -8.35 29.39 26.06
C ILE A 753 -9.47 29.05 27.03
N ASP A 754 -10.27 30.07 27.40
CA ASP A 754 -11.47 29.97 28.26
C ASP A 754 -12.74 29.89 27.41
#